data_AF-A0A847M2R2-F1
#
_entry.id   AF-A0A847M2R2-F1
#
_cell.length_a   1.000
_cell.length_b   1.000
_cell.length_c   1.000
_cell.angle_alpha   90.00
_cell.angle_beta   90.00
_cell.angle_gamma   90.00
#
_symmetry.space_group_name_H-M   'P 1'
#
loop_
_entity.id
_entity.type
_entity.pdbx_description
1 polymer ?
#
loop_
_entity_poly.entity_id
_entity_poly.type
_entity_poly.pdbx_seq_one_letter_code
_entity_poly.pdbx_strand_id
1 'polypeptide(L)'
;ASLLSYYPRDWEDRSQFIPLAYWNRGKQIYTVVTVLAHEWFGYPKKTLKVHIEDDTGRAELICFNRPFLEKQLEVGKQYLIWGQFAYRYGNVQSSSFEFEPYNETKHTADFPFLPVYPLTAGLSQKILRRLIYQAIQLYGKSLEDELPERMLTKHSLLQKGPALRAIHFPKSQEELEAAQKRIKYEELFYLELLIGRRALERKDTYRREPVQEQNRATLEWPSSNLPQGVKHSAANLRERVLSPLQEALAARLPFTLTEGQQRAIADISRDMAGPHPMARLLQGDVGSGKTLVSFMAALRAIEMGGQAALLAPTELLARQHAENAAKLLEPLGLSVAFLTGNIKAAGRNALLTALKTGQIHLVIGTHALFSSDVGYHKLRLVIIDEQHRFGVLQRSAILAKGDNPDLLMMSATPIPRTLALTVFGDLDVSVISDLPPGRKPVKTHLARQSNEKKVYDFVRRELQAGHQAYFVYPLIEGDSDRPDNGTLKNAEAMAKRLSREIFPEYRIALVHSRLDEEEKRQTMNRFRRGEIQILVATSVVEVGVDVPNATCMVVEHAERFGLSALHQLRGRVGRGPDQAYCFLVYTDTLTEEGKQRLRVMLEHSDGFRIAEEDLKLRGPGQIAGIEQSGYLSLGLADPVQDADLLEVCRQDAFVILEEDPGLLKPEHIVIRQVLERAAPFSQVVL
;
A
#
# COMPACT_ATOMS: atom_id res chain seq x y z
N ALA A 1 -32.71 -6.73 -1.54
CA ALA A 1 -31.31 -6.78 -1.06
C ALA A 1 -30.43 -5.82 -1.85
N SER A 2 -30.13 -6.08 -3.14
CA SER A 2 -29.14 -5.29 -3.92
C SER A 2 -29.37 -3.78 -4.00
N LEU A 3 -30.63 -3.31 -3.98
CA LEU A 3 -30.95 -1.88 -3.96
C LEU A 3 -30.65 -1.21 -2.60
N LEU A 4 -30.78 -1.95 -1.49
CA LEU A 4 -30.54 -1.43 -0.13
C LEU A 4 -29.03 -1.40 0.21
N SER A 5 -28.25 -2.27 -0.43
CA SER A 5 -26.79 -2.28 -0.34
C SER A 5 -26.11 -1.43 -1.42
N TYR A 6 -26.89 -0.68 -2.22
CA TYR A 6 -26.34 0.21 -3.25
C TYR A 6 -26.13 1.61 -2.67
N TYR A 7 -25.04 1.79 -1.93
CA TYR A 7 -24.79 3.02 -1.17
C TYR A 7 -24.57 4.25 -2.05
N PRO A 8 -24.96 5.45 -1.58
CA PRO A 8 -24.67 6.70 -2.28
C PRO A 8 -23.16 6.95 -2.35
N ARG A 9 -22.70 7.56 -3.44
CA ARG A 9 -21.32 8.06 -3.59
C ARG A 9 -21.11 9.36 -2.83
N ASP A 10 -22.14 10.20 -2.76
CA ASP A 10 -22.09 11.51 -2.14
C ASP A 10 -23.49 11.91 -1.64
N TRP A 11 -23.59 12.98 -0.86
CA TRP A 11 -24.85 13.55 -0.39
C TRP A 11 -24.92 15.03 -0.76
N GLU A 12 -26.01 15.41 -1.44
CA GLU A 12 -26.34 16.80 -1.70
C GLU A 12 -26.99 17.40 -0.46
N ASP A 13 -26.30 18.37 0.15
CA ASP A 13 -26.87 19.17 1.23
C ASP A 13 -27.83 20.23 0.63
N ARG A 14 -29.12 20.06 0.93
CA ARG A 14 -30.22 21.00 0.63
C ARG A 14 -30.85 21.55 1.92
N SER A 15 -30.13 21.51 3.03
CA SER A 15 -30.59 22.03 4.33
C SER A 15 -30.55 23.55 4.40
N GLN A 16 -29.66 24.20 3.65
CA GLN A 16 -29.46 25.65 3.68
C GLN A 16 -29.89 26.30 2.37
N PHE A 17 -30.66 27.38 2.50
CA PHE A 17 -30.96 28.28 1.40
C PHE A 17 -29.76 29.19 1.13
N ILE A 18 -29.20 29.10 -0.08
CA ILE A 18 -28.08 29.94 -0.52
C ILE A 18 -28.63 30.92 -1.57
N PRO A 19 -28.73 32.22 -1.27
CA PRO A 19 -29.22 33.19 -2.25
C PRO A 19 -28.34 33.28 -3.50
N LEU A 20 -28.92 33.69 -4.63
CA LEU A 20 -28.25 33.84 -5.93
C LEU A 20 -27.04 34.78 -5.85
N ALA A 21 -27.07 35.80 -4.99
CA ALA A 21 -25.92 36.70 -4.79
C ALA A 21 -24.63 35.98 -4.37
N TYR A 22 -24.73 34.82 -3.72
CA TYR A 22 -23.59 34.03 -3.25
C TYR A 22 -23.15 32.95 -4.24
N TRP A 23 -23.52 33.06 -5.51
CA TRP A 23 -23.17 32.09 -6.55
C TRP A 23 -21.68 31.76 -6.65
N ASN A 24 -20.80 32.67 -6.22
CA ASN A 24 -19.35 32.51 -6.26
C ASN A 24 -18.73 31.85 -5.02
N ARG A 25 -19.49 31.58 -3.96
CA ARG A 25 -18.95 31.08 -2.66
C ARG A 25 -19.11 29.57 -2.44
N GLY A 26 -19.74 28.82 -3.36
CA GLY A 26 -20.00 27.40 -3.19
C GLY A 26 -20.12 26.63 -4.50
N LYS A 27 -20.26 25.30 -4.42
CA LYS A 27 -20.38 24.43 -5.60
C LYS A 27 -21.77 24.49 -6.25
N GLN A 28 -22.84 24.62 -5.46
CA GLN A 28 -24.24 24.61 -5.93
C GLN A 28 -25.12 25.52 -5.06
N ILE A 29 -26.15 26.13 -5.66
CA ILE A 29 -27.11 27.02 -5.02
C ILE A 29 -28.43 26.29 -4.85
N TYR A 30 -29.07 26.45 -3.69
CA TYR A 30 -30.44 26.03 -3.40
C TYR A 30 -31.25 27.25 -2.95
N THR A 31 -32.18 27.75 -3.76
CA THR A 31 -32.95 28.96 -3.43
C THR A 31 -34.34 28.96 -4.05
N VAL A 32 -35.22 29.79 -3.50
CA VAL A 32 -36.55 30.06 -4.08
C VAL A 32 -36.39 31.18 -5.10
N VAL A 33 -36.90 30.96 -6.31
CA VAL A 33 -36.87 31.98 -7.36
C VAL A 33 -38.23 32.16 -7.99
N THR A 34 -38.47 33.36 -8.52
CA THR A 34 -39.63 33.68 -9.34
C THR A 34 -39.22 33.68 -10.81
N VAL A 35 -40.01 33.03 -11.67
CA VAL A 35 -39.77 33.04 -13.12
C VAL A 35 -40.28 34.36 -13.71
N LEU A 36 -39.38 35.15 -14.31
CA LEU A 36 -39.69 36.47 -14.86
C LEU A 36 -40.11 36.42 -16.33
N ALA A 37 -39.39 35.68 -17.16
CA ALA A 37 -39.61 35.65 -18.60
C ALA A 37 -38.95 34.43 -19.29
N HIS A 38 -39.43 34.12 -20.48
CA HIS A 38 -38.82 33.15 -21.39
C HIS A 38 -38.26 33.86 -22.63
N GLU A 39 -37.07 33.44 -23.04
CA GLU A 39 -36.39 33.96 -24.22
C GLU A 39 -35.81 32.79 -25.03
N TRP A 40 -35.86 32.87 -26.36
CA TRP A 40 -35.30 31.85 -27.24
C TRP A 40 -34.11 32.42 -27.99
N PHE A 41 -32.94 31.79 -27.89
CA PHE A 41 -31.72 32.26 -28.52
C PHE A 41 -30.98 31.16 -29.30
N GLY A 42 -30.17 31.56 -30.28
CA GLY A 42 -29.35 30.65 -31.09
C GLY A 42 -29.97 30.20 -32.43
N TYR A 43 -29.12 30.04 -33.44
CA TYR A 43 -29.45 29.57 -34.79
C TYR A 43 -28.33 28.61 -35.25
N PRO A 44 -28.62 27.45 -35.90
CA PRO A 44 -29.91 26.95 -36.36
C PRO A 44 -30.74 26.21 -35.28
N LYS A 45 -30.16 25.85 -34.13
CA LYS A 45 -30.90 25.27 -32.99
C LYS A 45 -31.24 26.34 -31.95
N LYS A 46 -32.52 26.62 -31.77
CA LYS A 46 -33.03 27.53 -30.74
C LYS A 46 -32.95 26.86 -29.36
N THR A 47 -32.39 27.58 -28.38
CA THR A 47 -32.28 27.16 -26.98
C THR A 47 -33.16 28.06 -26.12
N LEU A 48 -33.92 27.46 -25.22
CA LEU A 48 -34.76 28.19 -24.25
C LEU A 48 -33.87 28.75 -23.14
N LYS A 49 -34.08 30.02 -22.81
CA LYS A 49 -33.51 30.75 -21.69
C LYS A 49 -34.65 31.21 -20.78
N VAL A 50 -34.56 30.90 -19.49
CA VAL A 50 -35.56 31.30 -18.48
C VAL A 50 -34.91 32.30 -17.54
N HIS A 51 -35.47 33.51 -17.47
CA HIS A 51 -35.02 34.55 -16.56
C HIS A 51 -35.64 34.32 -15.19
N ILE A 52 -34.81 34.27 -14.15
CA ILE A 52 -35.21 34.01 -12.77
C ILE A 52 -34.66 35.09 -11.83
N GLU A 53 -35.41 35.37 -10.78
CA GLU A 53 -35.04 36.35 -9.75
C GLU A 53 -35.33 35.78 -8.36
N ASP A 54 -34.40 36.01 -7.44
CA ASP A 54 -34.63 35.86 -6.00
C ASP A 54 -34.51 37.22 -5.30
N ASP A 55 -34.64 37.24 -3.98
CA ASP A 55 -34.59 38.47 -3.18
C ASP A 55 -33.22 39.20 -3.23
N THR A 56 -32.20 38.57 -3.82
CA THR A 56 -30.81 39.06 -3.81
C THR A 56 -30.24 39.35 -5.20
N GLY A 57 -30.80 38.80 -6.27
CA GLY A 57 -30.30 39.01 -7.61
C GLY A 57 -31.06 38.27 -8.71
N ARG A 58 -30.58 38.45 -9.95
CA ARG A 58 -31.12 37.84 -11.16
C ARG A 58 -30.16 36.83 -11.74
N ALA A 59 -30.70 35.75 -12.28
CA ALA A 59 -29.95 34.74 -13.00
C ALA A 59 -30.75 34.20 -14.21
N GLU A 60 -30.07 33.46 -15.06
CA GLU A 60 -30.64 32.86 -16.26
C GLU A 60 -30.47 31.34 -16.25
N LEU A 61 -31.53 30.59 -16.53
CA LEU A 61 -31.46 29.15 -16.74
C LEU A 61 -31.38 28.85 -18.23
N ILE A 62 -30.35 28.11 -18.66
CA ILE A 62 -30.13 27.74 -20.05
C ILE A 62 -30.55 26.30 -20.29
N CYS A 63 -31.61 26.11 -21.06
CA CYS A 63 -32.28 24.83 -21.28
C CYS A 63 -31.85 24.17 -22.61
N PHE A 64 -30.61 23.68 -22.69
CA PHE A 64 -30.10 22.99 -23.88
C PHE A 64 -30.94 21.75 -24.21
N ASN A 65 -31.52 21.71 -25.42
CA ASN A 65 -32.38 20.62 -25.90
C ASN A 65 -33.56 20.27 -24.96
N ARG A 66 -34.03 21.21 -24.13
CA ARG A 66 -35.16 21.01 -23.18
C ARG A 66 -36.30 22.01 -23.41
N PRO A 67 -36.94 22.02 -24.60
CA PRO A 67 -38.00 22.98 -24.94
C PRO A 67 -39.26 22.81 -24.07
N PHE A 68 -39.52 21.61 -23.55
CA PHE A 68 -40.68 21.30 -22.72
C PHE A 68 -40.72 22.09 -21.39
N LEU A 69 -39.58 22.63 -20.95
CA LEU A 69 -39.47 23.39 -19.71
C LEU A 69 -40.23 24.72 -19.76
N GLU A 70 -40.48 25.27 -20.95
CA GLU A 70 -41.30 26.49 -21.15
C GLU A 70 -42.72 26.32 -20.60
N LYS A 71 -43.28 25.10 -20.68
CA LYS A 71 -44.62 24.79 -20.14
C LYS A 71 -44.58 24.44 -18.65
N GLN A 72 -43.42 24.07 -18.10
CA GLN A 72 -43.30 23.61 -16.71
C GLN A 72 -42.91 24.74 -15.75
N LEU A 73 -42.09 25.68 -16.22
CA LEU A 73 -41.68 26.89 -15.51
C LEU A 73 -42.59 28.04 -15.96
N GLU A 74 -43.74 28.21 -15.34
CA GLU A 74 -44.67 29.27 -15.74
C GLU A 74 -44.21 30.63 -15.23
N VAL A 75 -44.33 31.66 -16.08
CA VAL A 75 -43.99 33.05 -15.73
C VAL A 75 -44.86 33.52 -14.58
N GLY A 76 -44.24 34.15 -13.58
CA GLY A 76 -44.89 34.67 -12.38
C GLY A 76 -45.07 33.66 -11.24
N LYS A 77 -44.72 32.37 -11.44
CA LYS A 77 -44.73 31.37 -10.37
C LYS A 77 -43.37 31.24 -9.70
N GLN A 78 -43.40 30.83 -8.43
CA GLN A 78 -42.21 30.55 -7.63
C GLN A 78 -41.83 29.07 -7.70
N TYR A 79 -40.53 28.82 -7.79
CA TYR A 79 -39.94 27.49 -7.85
C TYR A 79 -38.71 27.42 -6.94
N LEU A 80 -38.54 26.27 -6.32
CA LEU A 80 -37.30 25.88 -5.66
C LEU A 80 -36.31 25.43 -6.74
N ILE A 81 -35.17 26.11 -6.84
CA ILE A 81 -34.13 25.78 -7.81
C ILE A 81 -32.88 25.30 -7.10
N TRP A 82 -32.33 24.22 -7.64
CA TRP A 82 -31.04 23.69 -7.27
C TRP A 82 -30.15 23.62 -8.50
N GLY A 83 -28.93 24.15 -8.43
CA GLY A 83 -28.01 24.03 -9.56
C GLY A 83 -26.70 24.79 -9.41
N GLN A 84 -25.78 24.56 -10.34
CA GLN A 84 -24.51 25.26 -10.40
C GLN A 84 -24.63 26.49 -11.30
N PHE A 85 -24.38 27.66 -10.74
CA PHE A 85 -24.40 28.92 -11.46
C PHE A 85 -22.99 29.39 -11.78
N ALA A 86 -22.83 29.99 -12.94
CA ALA A 86 -21.56 30.57 -13.38
C ALA A 86 -21.83 31.91 -14.08
N TYR A 87 -20.93 32.86 -13.88
CA TYR A 87 -20.99 34.13 -14.60
C TYR A 87 -20.41 33.97 -16.01
N ARG A 88 -21.24 34.15 -17.03
CA ARG A 88 -20.84 34.09 -18.45
C ARG A 88 -21.62 35.11 -19.25
N TYR A 89 -20.97 35.72 -20.24
CA TYR A 89 -21.59 36.68 -21.17
C TYR A 89 -22.33 37.84 -20.47
N GLY A 90 -21.84 38.28 -19.31
CA GLY A 90 -22.40 39.42 -18.56
C GLY A 90 -23.48 39.06 -17.53
N ASN A 91 -23.98 37.83 -17.53
CA ASN A 91 -25.06 37.38 -16.63
C ASN A 91 -24.67 36.14 -15.82
N VAL A 92 -25.29 36.00 -14.64
CA VAL A 92 -25.21 34.76 -13.85
C VAL A 92 -26.14 33.75 -14.51
N GLN A 93 -25.62 32.59 -14.91
CA GLN A 93 -26.41 31.59 -15.63
C GLN A 93 -26.13 30.16 -15.16
N SER A 94 -27.13 29.29 -15.25
CA SER A 94 -27.03 27.85 -14.96
C SER A 94 -27.60 27.03 -16.11
N SER A 95 -26.83 26.07 -16.61
CA SER A 95 -27.30 25.08 -17.58
C SER A 95 -27.61 23.71 -16.96
N SER A 96 -27.21 23.52 -15.71
CA SER A 96 -27.36 22.26 -14.97
C SER A 96 -28.13 22.55 -13.69
N PHE A 97 -29.46 22.51 -13.80
CA PHE A 97 -30.37 22.79 -12.70
C PHE A 97 -31.49 21.74 -12.61
N GLU A 98 -32.01 21.59 -11.40
CA GLU A 98 -33.24 20.91 -11.05
C GLU A 98 -34.21 21.95 -10.45
N PHE A 99 -35.51 21.71 -10.59
CA PHE A 99 -36.53 22.60 -10.04
C PHE A 99 -37.72 21.81 -9.49
N GLU A 100 -38.34 22.36 -8.46
CA GLU A 100 -39.59 21.87 -7.89
C GLU A 100 -40.57 23.04 -7.65
N PRO A 101 -41.88 22.84 -7.77
CA PRO A 101 -42.86 23.89 -7.46
C PRO A 101 -42.71 24.32 -5.99
N TYR A 102 -42.61 25.63 -5.75
CA TYR A 102 -42.56 26.15 -4.39
C TYR A 102 -43.95 26.05 -3.75
N ASN A 103 -44.01 25.56 -2.51
CA ASN A 103 -45.25 25.40 -1.76
C ASN A 103 -45.01 25.81 -0.30
N GLU A 104 -45.64 26.88 0.17
CA GLU A 104 -45.42 27.47 1.51
C GLU A 104 -45.70 26.49 2.67
N THR A 105 -46.43 25.41 2.43
CA THR A 105 -46.75 24.38 3.43
C THR A 105 -45.77 23.20 3.47
N LYS A 106 -44.83 23.11 2.52
CA LYS A 106 -43.80 22.05 2.43
C LYS A 106 -42.39 22.61 2.63
N HIS A 107 -42.17 23.34 3.72
CA HIS A 107 -40.91 24.06 3.95
C HIS A 107 -39.70 23.19 4.34
N THR A 108 -39.86 21.88 4.39
CA THR A 108 -38.75 20.94 4.41
C THR A 108 -38.86 20.09 3.17
N ALA A 109 -37.84 20.10 2.30
CA ALA A 109 -37.60 18.91 1.51
C ALA A 109 -37.67 17.72 2.49
N ASP A 110 -38.50 16.70 2.22
CA ASP A 110 -38.73 15.58 3.16
C ASP A 110 -37.39 14.95 3.64
N PHE A 111 -36.30 15.21 2.89
CA PHE A 111 -34.92 14.88 3.23
C PHE A 111 -34.00 16.08 2.93
N PRO A 112 -33.39 16.72 3.96
CA PRO A 112 -32.44 17.83 3.77
C PRO A 112 -31.14 17.40 3.11
N PHE A 113 -30.79 16.12 3.20
CA PHE A 113 -29.64 15.53 2.52
C PHE A 113 -30.13 14.51 1.50
N LEU A 114 -29.83 14.74 0.22
CA LEU A 114 -30.24 13.85 -0.86
C LEU A 114 -29.08 12.99 -1.35
N PRO A 115 -29.26 11.66 -1.47
CA PRO A 115 -28.20 10.78 -1.88
C PRO A 115 -27.89 10.95 -3.38
N VAL A 116 -26.61 10.90 -3.72
CA VAL A 116 -26.08 10.89 -5.09
C VAL A 116 -25.55 9.52 -5.39
N TYR A 117 -26.20 8.82 -6.30
CA TYR A 117 -25.79 7.48 -6.69
C TYR A 117 -24.94 7.49 -7.96
N PRO A 118 -24.03 6.51 -8.16
CA PRO A 118 -23.45 6.27 -9.48
C PRO A 118 -24.57 5.93 -10.49
N LEU A 119 -24.54 6.53 -11.67
CA LEU A 119 -25.58 6.33 -12.70
C LEU A 119 -25.05 5.49 -13.86
N THR A 120 -25.90 4.59 -14.36
CA THR A 120 -25.70 3.88 -15.63
C THR A 120 -26.54 4.55 -16.72
N ALA A 121 -26.12 4.46 -17.99
CA ALA A 121 -26.84 5.07 -19.11
C ALA A 121 -28.33 4.67 -19.11
N GLY A 122 -29.23 5.66 -19.12
CA GLY A 122 -30.69 5.46 -19.09
C GLY A 122 -31.34 5.57 -17.71
N LEU A 123 -30.59 5.61 -16.61
CA LEU A 123 -31.10 5.83 -15.26
C LEU A 123 -30.87 7.28 -14.79
N SER A 124 -31.86 7.83 -14.08
CA SER A 124 -31.76 9.16 -13.44
C SER A 124 -31.74 9.04 -11.92
N GLN A 125 -31.12 10.03 -11.24
CA GLN A 125 -31.13 10.11 -9.77
C GLN A 125 -32.55 10.02 -9.21
N LYS A 126 -33.52 10.72 -9.83
CA LYS A 126 -34.92 10.74 -9.41
C LYS A 126 -35.58 9.36 -9.40
N ILE A 127 -35.32 8.55 -10.43
CA ILE A 127 -35.86 7.18 -10.51
C ILE A 127 -35.22 6.31 -9.42
N LEU A 128 -33.90 6.36 -9.28
CA LEU A 128 -33.18 5.52 -8.34
C LEU A 128 -33.50 5.87 -6.87
N ARG A 129 -33.54 7.17 -6.53
CA ARG A 129 -33.99 7.66 -5.22
C ARG A 129 -35.39 7.13 -4.87
N ARG A 130 -36.33 7.18 -5.82
CA ARG A 130 -37.70 6.67 -5.61
C ARG A 130 -37.73 5.16 -5.36
N LEU A 131 -37.01 4.38 -6.17
CA LEU A 131 -36.96 2.92 -6.04
C LEU A 131 -36.33 2.49 -4.71
N ILE A 132 -35.23 3.15 -4.30
CA ILE A 132 -34.57 2.87 -3.02
C ILE A 132 -35.47 3.27 -1.85
N TYR A 133 -36.13 4.43 -1.92
CA TYR A 133 -37.08 4.83 -0.89
C TYR A 133 -38.22 3.82 -0.72
N GLN A 134 -38.81 3.34 -1.82
CA GLN A 134 -39.83 2.29 -1.79
C GLN A 134 -39.29 0.98 -1.19
N ALA A 135 -38.07 0.57 -1.56
CA ALA A 135 -37.44 -0.62 -1.00
C ALA A 135 -37.23 -0.50 0.52
N ILE A 136 -36.78 0.66 1.02
CA ILE A 136 -36.62 0.90 2.46
C ILE A 136 -37.97 0.81 3.18
N GLN A 137 -39.05 1.37 2.61
CA GLN A 137 -40.37 1.33 3.23
C GLN A 137 -40.95 -0.09 3.29
N LEU A 138 -40.75 -0.88 2.23
CA LEU A 138 -41.27 -2.24 2.13
C LEU A 138 -40.50 -3.24 3.00
N TYR A 139 -39.17 -3.13 3.03
CA TYR A 139 -38.31 -4.16 3.62
C TYR A 139 -37.57 -3.70 4.89
N GLY A 140 -37.42 -2.40 5.12
CA GLY A 140 -36.55 -1.86 6.18
C GLY A 140 -36.97 -2.23 7.60
N LYS A 141 -38.27 -2.49 7.85
CA LYS A 141 -38.78 -2.90 9.17
C LYS A 141 -38.55 -4.38 9.50
N SER A 142 -38.29 -5.20 8.49
CA SER A 142 -38.10 -6.65 8.63
C SER A 142 -36.63 -7.05 8.57
N LEU A 143 -35.72 -6.09 8.63
CA LEU A 143 -34.29 -6.36 8.63
C LEU A 143 -33.83 -6.69 10.04
N GLU A 144 -33.36 -7.91 10.21
CA GLU A 144 -32.67 -8.35 11.41
C GLU A 144 -31.24 -7.79 11.44
N ASP A 145 -30.73 -7.55 12.64
CA ASP A 145 -29.33 -7.15 12.82
C ASP A 145 -28.42 -8.36 12.64
N GLU A 146 -27.39 -8.19 11.80
CA GLU A 146 -26.36 -9.20 11.53
C GLU A 146 -25.31 -9.23 12.68
N LEU A 147 -25.19 -8.13 13.43
CA LEU A 147 -24.31 -8.01 14.58
C LEU A 147 -25.04 -8.36 15.89
N PRO A 148 -24.39 -9.05 16.84
CA PRO A 148 -24.94 -9.26 18.18
C PRO A 148 -25.26 -7.95 18.92
N GLU A 149 -26.33 -7.96 19.72
CA GLU A 149 -26.80 -6.78 20.48
C GLU A 149 -25.74 -6.20 21.43
N ARG A 150 -24.87 -7.06 21.97
CA ARG A 150 -23.74 -6.65 22.82
C ARG A 150 -22.73 -5.76 22.06
N MET A 151 -22.53 -5.99 20.77
CA MET A 151 -21.63 -5.17 19.95
C MET A 151 -22.27 -3.84 19.59
N LEU A 152 -23.57 -3.84 19.28
CA LEU A 152 -24.33 -2.61 19.03
C LEU A 152 -24.29 -1.67 20.24
N THR A 153 -24.52 -2.20 21.44
CA THR A 153 -24.48 -1.42 22.69
C THR A 153 -23.07 -0.96 23.06
N LYS A 154 -22.05 -1.84 22.96
CA LYS A 154 -20.65 -1.51 23.25
C LYS A 154 -20.14 -0.31 22.45
N HIS A 155 -20.49 -0.23 21.16
CA HIS A 155 -19.96 0.80 20.24
C HIS A 155 -20.95 1.92 19.92
N SER A 156 -22.11 1.92 20.58
CA SER A 156 -23.22 2.86 20.35
C SER A 156 -23.62 2.93 18.87
N LEU A 157 -23.82 1.75 18.26
CA LEU A 157 -24.14 1.62 16.84
C LEU A 157 -25.66 1.53 16.63
N LEU A 158 -26.13 2.08 15.53
CA LEU A 158 -27.54 2.02 15.13
C LEU A 158 -27.96 0.58 14.78
N GLN A 159 -29.23 0.24 14.95
CA GLN A 159 -29.81 -0.98 14.36
C GLN A 159 -29.79 -0.91 12.82
N LYS A 160 -29.75 -2.06 12.16
CA LYS A 160 -29.60 -2.18 10.68
C LYS A 160 -30.65 -1.39 9.91
N GLY A 161 -31.93 -1.52 10.27
CA GLY A 161 -33.04 -0.82 9.60
C GLY A 161 -32.89 0.72 9.63
N PRO A 162 -32.77 1.33 10.83
CA PRO A 162 -32.48 2.75 10.97
C PRO A 162 -31.20 3.21 10.25
N ALA A 163 -30.12 2.43 10.32
CA ALA A 163 -28.86 2.76 9.65
C ALA A 163 -29.01 2.79 8.12
N LEU A 164 -29.68 1.81 7.52
CA LEU A 164 -29.93 1.79 6.06
C LEU A 164 -30.88 2.91 5.62
N ARG A 165 -31.83 3.31 6.45
CA ARG A 165 -32.65 4.48 6.17
C ARG A 165 -31.80 5.75 6.18
N ALA A 166 -30.97 5.91 7.20
CA ALA A 166 -30.16 7.10 7.40
C ALA A 166 -29.01 7.24 6.39
N ILE A 167 -28.39 6.14 5.92
CA ILE A 167 -27.36 6.22 4.88
C ILE A 167 -27.92 6.74 3.55
N HIS A 168 -29.16 6.37 3.21
CA HIS A 168 -29.79 6.84 1.98
C HIS A 168 -30.49 8.18 2.15
N PHE A 169 -31.17 8.40 3.27
CA PHE A 169 -32.03 9.56 3.49
C PHE A 169 -31.86 10.12 4.92
N PRO A 170 -30.70 10.73 5.22
CA PRO A 170 -30.43 11.26 6.54
C PRO A 170 -31.25 12.51 6.83
N LYS A 171 -31.64 12.68 8.10
CA LYS A 171 -32.32 13.89 8.57
C LYS A 171 -31.34 14.93 9.10
N SER A 172 -30.17 14.50 9.56
CA SER A 172 -29.09 15.35 10.05
C SER A 172 -27.73 14.77 9.68
N GLN A 173 -26.70 15.61 9.73
CA GLN A 173 -25.31 15.20 9.56
C GLN A 173 -24.89 14.15 10.60
N GLU A 174 -25.28 14.32 11.86
CA GLU A 174 -25.02 13.35 12.94
C GLU A 174 -25.62 11.98 12.64
N GLU A 175 -26.82 11.94 12.06
CA GLU A 175 -27.50 10.69 11.72
C GLU A 175 -26.80 9.98 10.54
N LEU A 176 -26.31 10.75 9.56
CA LEU A 176 -25.50 10.24 8.46
C LEU A 176 -24.19 9.63 8.99
N GLU A 177 -23.48 10.35 9.87
CA GLU A 177 -22.22 9.87 10.46
C GLU A 177 -22.43 8.59 11.28
N ALA A 178 -23.48 8.52 12.09
CA ALA A 178 -23.83 7.31 12.83
C ALA A 178 -24.18 6.12 11.92
N ALA A 179 -24.88 6.37 10.82
CA ALA A 179 -25.19 5.35 9.82
C ALA A 179 -23.95 4.85 9.07
N GLN A 180 -23.08 5.78 8.65
CA GLN A 180 -21.80 5.45 8.04
C GLN A 180 -20.95 4.61 8.99
N LYS A 181 -20.81 5.02 10.25
CA LYS A 181 -20.07 4.26 11.27
C LYS A 181 -20.62 2.84 11.43
N ARG A 182 -21.94 2.67 11.50
CA ARG A 182 -22.60 1.36 11.64
C ARG A 182 -22.35 0.43 10.46
N ILE A 183 -22.45 0.94 9.22
CA ILE A 183 -22.26 0.13 8.00
C ILE A 183 -20.79 -0.21 7.84
N LYS A 184 -19.90 0.78 8.02
CA LYS A 184 -18.46 0.57 7.94
C LYS A 184 -17.97 -0.46 8.97
N TYR A 185 -18.43 -0.34 10.22
CA TYR A 185 -18.07 -1.29 11.27
C TYR A 185 -18.49 -2.72 10.93
N GLU A 186 -19.69 -2.91 10.38
CA GLU A 186 -20.18 -4.24 9.98
C GLU A 186 -19.33 -4.85 8.87
N GLU A 187 -19.05 -4.09 7.80
CA GLU A 187 -18.24 -4.56 6.69
C GLU A 187 -16.82 -4.94 7.15
N LEU A 188 -16.17 -4.06 7.94
CA LEU A 188 -14.83 -4.30 8.46
C LEU A 188 -14.79 -5.44 9.49
N PHE A 189 -15.80 -5.56 10.34
CA PHE A 189 -15.90 -6.65 11.32
C PHE A 189 -15.98 -8.01 10.63
N TYR A 190 -16.87 -8.17 9.64
CA TYR A 190 -16.99 -9.43 8.92
C TYR A 190 -15.73 -9.74 8.09
N LEU A 191 -15.08 -8.71 7.55
CA LEU A 191 -13.80 -8.87 6.87
C LEU A 191 -12.73 -9.43 7.83
N GLU A 192 -12.54 -8.80 8.98
CA GLU A 192 -11.56 -9.23 9.99
C GLU A 192 -11.89 -10.60 10.58
N LEU A 193 -13.16 -10.92 10.76
CA LEU A 193 -13.61 -12.24 11.24
C LEU A 193 -13.28 -13.35 10.22
N LEU A 194 -13.51 -13.11 8.93
CA LEU A 194 -13.14 -14.07 7.87
C LEU A 194 -11.62 -14.27 7.81
N ILE A 195 -10.86 -13.19 7.92
CA ILE A 195 -9.39 -13.23 7.95
C ILE A 195 -8.90 -14.02 9.16
N GLY A 196 -9.41 -13.73 10.36
CA GLY A 196 -9.06 -14.42 11.59
C GLY A 196 -9.40 -15.91 11.54
N ARG A 197 -10.57 -16.28 11.00
CA ARG A 197 -10.96 -17.70 10.82
C ARG A 197 -9.99 -18.44 9.91
N ARG A 198 -9.55 -17.83 8.81
CA ARG A 198 -8.55 -18.45 7.92
C ARG A 198 -7.20 -18.62 8.58
N ALA A 199 -6.78 -17.63 9.37
CA ALA A 199 -5.56 -17.75 10.15
C ALA A 199 -5.63 -18.95 11.13
N LEU A 200 -6.81 -19.22 11.71
CA LEU A 200 -7.06 -20.41 12.53
C LEU A 200 -7.12 -21.70 11.73
N GLU A 201 -7.87 -21.74 10.61
CA GLU A 201 -7.97 -22.92 9.73
C GLU A 201 -6.59 -23.36 9.21
N ARG A 202 -5.71 -22.40 8.87
CA ARG A 202 -4.32 -22.67 8.50
C ARG A 202 -3.55 -23.31 9.66
N LYS A 203 -3.69 -22.78 10.87
CA LYS A 203 -3.06 -23.34 12.06
C LYS A 203 -3.54 -24.79 12.26
N ASP A 204 -4.83 -25.06 12.16
CA ASP A 204 -5.38 -26.42 12.33
C ASP A 204 -4.94 -27.38 11.20
N THR A 205 -4.96 -26.93 9.94
CA THR A 205 -4.60 -27.76 8.77
C THR A 205 -3.14 -28.21 8.79
N TYR A 206 -2.24 -27.36 9.28
CA TYR A 206 -0.79 -27.58 9.18
C TYR A 206 -0.12 -27.85 10.52
N ARG A 207 -0.86 -28.30 11.53
CA ARG A 207 -0.32 -28.60 12.86
C ARG A 207 0.86 -29.59 12.75
N ARG A 208 2.05 -29.13 13.14
CA ARG A 208 3.27 -29.94 13.24
C ARG A 208 3.28 -30.67 14.58
N GLU A 209 3.83 -31.88 14.62
CA GLU A 209 4.22 -32.46 15.89
C GLU A 209 5.27 -31.54 16.56
N PRO A 210 5.13 -31.23 17.86
CA PRO A 210 6.15 -30.49 18.58
C PRO A 210 7.48 -31.21 18.41
N VAL A 211 8.53 -30.49 18.02
CA VAL A 211 9.87 -31.08 17.95
C VAL A 211 10.23 -31.60 19.34
N GLN A 212 10.19 -32.93 19.53
CA GLN A 212 10.56 -33.55 20.79
C GLN A 212 11.99 -33.14 21.15
N GLU A 213 12.17 -32.53 22.33
CA GLU A 213 13.46 -32.02 22.82
C GLU A 213 14.56 -33.11 22.85
N GLN A 214 14.18 -34.40 22.84
CA GLN A 214 15.09 -35.55 22.87
C GLN A 214 15.87 -35.76 21.56
N ASN A 215 15.41 -35.25 20.41
CA ASN A 215 16.14 -35.36 19.13
C ASN A 215 17.15 -34.21 18.90
N ARG A 216 17.39 -33.35 19.89
CA ARG A 216 18.43 -32.29 19.81
C ARG A 216 19.86 -32.81 19.92
N ALA A 217 20.06 -34.06 20.34
CA ALA A 217 21.37 -34.65 20.62
C ALA A 217 22.12 -35.23 19.40
N THR A 218 21.53 -35.23 18.20
CA THR A 218 22.13 -35.93 17.03
C THR A 218 22.79 -35.01 16.00
N LEU A 219 22.77 -33.70 16.19
CA LEU A 219 23.70 -32.80 15.52
C LEU A 219 24.77 -32.38 16.53
N GLU A 220 25.68 -33.31 16.86
CA GLU A 220 26.99 -32.95 17.39
C GLU A 220 27.71 -32.12 16.31
N TRP A 221 27.48 -30.80 16.33
CA TRP A 221 28.30 -29.87 15.60
C TRP A 221 29.71 -29.96 16.20
N PRO A 222 30.77 -30.19 15.40
CA PRO A 222 32.10 -30.34 15.95
C PRO A 222 32.48 -29.09 16.74
N SER A 223 32.64 -29.26 18.06
CA SER A 223 33.05 -28.21 19.01
C SER A 223 34.40 -27.57 18.66
N SER A 224 35.10 -28.09 17.64
CA SER A 224 36.37 -27.62 17.14
C SER A 224 36.30 -26.30 16.35
N ASN A 225 35.11 -25.86 15.91
CA ASN A 225 34.94 -24.61 15.14
C ASN A 225 34.22 -23.47 15.89
N LEU A 226 33.81 -23.70 17.13
CA LEU A 226 33.26 -22.65 18.01
C LEU A 226 34.41 -21.97 18.78
N PRO A 227 34.40 -20.63 18.95
CA PRO A 227 35.40 -19.96 19.77
C PRO A 227 35.39 -20.53 21.20
N GLN A 228 36.56 -20.86 21.73
CA GLN A 228 36.73 -21.46 23.06
C GLN A 228 36.14 -20.53 24.14
N GLY A 229 35.08 -20.99 24.82
CA GLY A 229 34.43 -20.24 25.91
C GLY A 229 32.95 -20.53 26.14
N VAL A 230 32.24 -21.14 25.19
CA VAL A 230 30.81 -21.42 25.34
C VAL A 230 30.59 -22.77 26.03
N LYS A 231 30.36 -22.75 27.35
CA LYS A 231 29.95 -23.95 28.10
C LYS A 231 28.48 -24.28 27.77
N HIS A 232 28.26 -25.47 27.22
CA HIS A 232 26.91 -25.97 26.92
C HIS A 232 26.27 -26.59 28.17
N SER A 233 25.11 -26.06 28.58
CA SER A 233 24.17 -26.72 29.49
C SER A 233 22.80 -26.75 28.81
N ALA A 234 22.27 -27.94 28.57
CA ALA A 234 21.04 -28.19 27.82
C ALA A 234 19.75 -27.71 28.54
N ALA A 235 19.85 -27.26 29.80
CA ALA A 235 18.68 -26.94 30.63
C ALA A 235 18.09 -25.52 30.41
N ASN A 236 18.83 -24.59 29.79
CA ASN A 236 18.47 -23.15 29.80
C ASN A 236 17.92 -22.61 28.46
N LEU A 237 17.51 -23.46 27.51
CA LEU A 237 17.03 -23.01 26.18
C LEU A 237 15.66 -22.32 26.17
N ARG A 238 14.92 -22.32 27.29
CA ARG A 238 13.64 -21.59 27.41
C ARG A 238 13.80 -20.10 27.72
N GLU A 239 14.97 -19.68 28.20
CA GLU A 239 15.29 -18.28 28.56
C GLU A 239 16.25 -17.59 27.59
N ARG A 240 16.77 -18.31 26.58
CA ARG A 240 17.67 -17.70 25.59
C ARG A 240 16.88 -17.01 24.49
N VAL A 241 17.11 -15.70 24.35
CA VAL A 241 16.52 -14.84 23.31
C VAL A 241 17.02 -15.22 21.92
N LEU A 242 18.27 -15.72 21.81
CA LEU A 242 18.91 -16.15 20.57
C LEU A 242 19.37 -17.61 20.69
N SER A 243 19.39 -18.31 19.57
CA SER A 243 19.90 -19.67 19.48
C SER A 243 21.43 -19.73 19.28
N PRO A 244 22.12 -20.87 19.47
CA PRO A 244 23.58 -20.95 19.40
C PRO A 244 24.23 -20.38 18.13
N LEU A 245 23.70 -20.67 16.94
CA LEU A 245 24.19 -20.09 15.67
C LEU A 245 23.86 -18.61 15.56
N GLN A 246 22.71 -18.17 16.07
CA GLN A 246 22.34 -16.75 16.11
C GLN A 246 23.27 -15.96 17.05
N GLU A 247 23.59 -16.51 18.23
CA GLU A 247 24.58 -15.96 19.17
C GLU A 247 25.97 -15.90 18.51
N ALA A 248 26.40 -16.96 17.83
CA ALA A 248 27.68 -17.02 17.14
C ALA A 248 27.78 -15.99 16.01
N LEU A 249 26.71 -15.77 15.24
CA LEU A 249 26.67 -14.70 14.23
C LEU A 249 26.70 -13.33 14.91
N ALA A 250 25.85 -13.10 15.92
CA ALA A 250 25.75 -11.81 16.61
C ALA A 250 27.08 -11.37 17.23
N ALA A 251 27.85 -12.31 17.80
CA ALA A 251 29.17 -12.04 18.37
C ALA A 251 30.22 -11.61 17.32
N ARG A 252 30.01 -11.90 16.04
CA ARG A 252 30.91 -11.57 14.93
C ARG A 252 30.54 -10.28 14.20
N LEU A 253 29.37 -9.71 14.49
CA LEU A 253 28.93 -8.49 13.85
C LEU A 253 29.76 -7.29 14.37
N PRO A 254 30.13 -6.35 13.50
CA PRO A 254 30.84 -5.13 13.91
C PRO A 254 29.93 -4.10 14.60
N PHE A 255 28.67 -4.43 14.84
CA PHE A 255 27.64 -3.58 15.44
C PHE A 255 26.69 -4.43 16.30
N THR A 256 25.94 -3.76 17.18
CA THR A 256 24.91 -4.39 18.01
C THR A 256 23.55 -4.38 17.29
N LEU A 257 22.74 -5.40 17.57
CA LEU A 257 21.36 -5.48 17.05
C LEU A 257 20.48 -4.43 17.73
N THR A 258 19.64 -3.75 16.97
CA THR A 258 18.64 -2.79 17.52
C THR A 258 17.52 -3.52 18.27
N GLU A 259 16.79 -2.82 19.14
CA GLU A 259 15.64 -3.42 19.84
C GLU A 259 14.57 -3.94 18.87
N GLY A 260 14.27 -3.21 17.80
CA GLY A 260 13.39 -3.67 16.73
C GLY A 260 13.88 -4.95 16.04
N GLN A 261 15.18 -5.07 15.78
CA GLN A 261 15.77 -6.30 15.21
C GLN A 261 15.68 -7.47 16.19
N GLN A 262 16.02 -7.26 17.46
CA GLN A 262 15.96 -8.29 18.50
C GLN A 262 14.53 -8.79 18.71
N ARG A 263 13.54 -7.88 18.79
CA ARG A 263 12.11 -8.25 18.86
C ARG A 263 11.66 -9.06 17.65
N ALA A 264 12.00 -8.62 16.44
CA ALA A 264 11.65 -9.34 15.22
C ALA A 264 12.27 -10.75 15.17
N ILE A 265 13.53 -10.91 15.58
CA ILE A 265 14.19 -12.22 15.66
C ILE A 265 13.51 -13.10 16.70
N ALA A 266 13.15 -12.55 17.86
CA ALA A 266 12.46 -13.29 18.92
C ALA A 266 11.07 -13.76 18.51
N ASP A 267 10.27 -12.90 17.85
CA ASP A 267 8.96 -13.24 17.31
C ASP A 267 9.06 -14.38 16.28
N ILE A 268 9.96 -14.23 15.30
CA ILE A 268 10.21 -15.25 14.27
C ILE A 268 10.63 -16.58 14.91
N SER A 269 11.57 -16.53 15.87
CA SER A 269 12.12 -17.74 16.49
C SER A 269 11.09 -18.46 17.36
N ARG A 270 10.18 -17.71 17.99
CA ARG A 270 9.05 -18.23 18.76
C ARG A 270 8.05 -18.94 17.85
N ASP A 271 7.65 -18.30 16.75
CA ASP A 271 6.66 -18.86 15.84
C ASP A 271 7.18 -20.10 15.12
N MET A 272 8.44 -20.09 14.66
CA MET A 272 9.07 -21.26 14.03
C MET A 272 9.18 -22.47 14.97
N ALA A 273 9.30 -22.21 16.27
CA ALA A 273 9.30 -23.24 17.31
C ALA A 273 7.88 -23.68 17.73
N GLY A 274 6.86 -22.95 17.30
CA GLY A 274 5.46 -23.24 17.60
C GLY A 274 4.92 -24.49 16.91
N PRO A 275 3.70 -24.90 17.27
CA PRO A 275 3.05 -26.09 16.72
C PRO A 275 2.51 -25.90 15.29
N HIS A 276 2.63 -24.71 14.70
CA HIS A 276 2.13 -24.39 13.36
C HIS A 276 3.24 -23.74 12.53
N PRO A 277 3.27 -23.93 11.19
CA PRO A 277 4.21 -23.23 10.34
C PRO A 277 4.06 -21.73 10.48
N MET A 278 5.18 -21.04 10.69
CA MET A 278 5.20 -19.59 10.73
C MET A 278 4.81 -19.03 9.35
N ALA A 279 3.97 -18.00 9.33
CA ALA A 279 3.74 -17.18 8.15
C ALA A 279 3.80 -15.72 8.59
N ARG A 280 4.89 -15.02 8.25
CA ARG A 280 5.18 -13.70 8.82
C ARG A 280 5.68 -12.71 7.77
N LEU A 281 5.21 -11.47 7.85
CA LEU A 281 5.68 -10.31 7.10
C LEU A 281 6.61 -9.47 7.99
N LEU A 282 7.87 -9.39 7.60
CA LEU A 282 8.87 -8.51 8.18
C LEU A 282 8.88 -7.17 7.44
N GLN A 283 8.45 -6.13 8.15
CA GLN A 283 8.45 -4.76 7.65
C GLN A 283 9.55 -3.94 8.33
N GLY A 284 10.06 -2.97 7.59
CA GLY A 284 10.97 -1.97 8.13
C GLY A 284 11.50 -1.08 7.02
N ASP A 285 12.06 0.07 7.40
CA ASP A 285 12.61 1.02 6.45
C ASP A 285 13.80 0.43 5.65
N VAL A 286 14.13 1.04 4.50
CA VAL A 286 15.31 0.71 3.70
C VAL A 286 16.55 0.88 4.58
N GLY A 287 17.30 -0.21 4.77
CA GLY A 287 18.49 -0.23 5.63
C GLY A 287 18.22 -0.45 7.13
N SER A 288 17.00 -0.80 7.54
CA SER A 288 16.69 -1.20 8.93
C SER A 288 17.30 -2.56 9.34
N GLY A 289 17.96 -3.27 8.42
CA GLY A 289 18.60 -4.56 8.68
C GLY A 289 17.70 -5.78 8.47
N LYS A 290 16.61 -5.68 7.68
CA LYS A 290 15.73 -6.81 7.33
C LYS A 290 16.48 -8.06 6.84
N THR A 291 17.48 -7.87 5.97
CA THR A 291 18.32 -8.95 5.45
C THR A 291 19.11 -9.67 6.55
N LEU A 292 19.55 -8.96 7.59
CA LEU A 292 20.22 -9.60 8.72
C LEU A 292 19.23 -10.45 9.53
N VAL A 293 18.03 -9.93 9.80
CA VAL A 293 16.96 -10.67 10.49
C VAL A 293 16.56 -11.92 9.70
N SER A 294 16.51 -11.85 8.38
CA SER A 294 16.21 -13.03 7.55
C SER A 294 17.31 -14.09 7.60
N PHE A 295 18.58 -13.68 7.68
CA PHE A 295 19.68 -14.63 7.95
C PHE A 295 19.59 -15.25 9.34
N MET A 296 19.21 -14.47 10.36
CA MET A 296 18.96 -15.00 11.71
C MET A 296 17.81 -16.03 11.72
N ALA A 297 16.76 -15.81 10.92
CA ALA A 297 15.68 -16.77 10.71
C ALA A 297 16.17 -18.04 10.00
N ALA A 298 17.00 -17.90 8.96
CA ALA A 298 17.60 -19.04 8.26
C ALA A 298 18.48 -19.89 9.19
N LEU A 299 19.31 -19.25 10.03
CA LEU A 299 20.09 -19.93 11.06
C LEU A 299 19.20 -20.76 11.98
N ARG A 300 18.06 -20.20 12.42
CA ARG A 300 17.11 -20.93 13.25
C ARG A 300 16.54 -22.16 12.54
N ALA A 301 16.15 -22.04 11.28
CA ALA A 301 15.67 -23.17 10.48
C ALA A 301 16.72 -24.29 10.38
N ILE A 302 17.99 -23.90 10.19
CA ILE A 302 19.12 -24.81 10.02
C ILE A 302 19.41 -25.59 11.31
N GLU A 303 19.41 -24.93 12.47
CA GLU A 303 19.58 -25.60 13.76
C GLU A 303 18.46 -26.60 14.08
N MET A 304 17.27 -26.37 13.53
CA MET A 304 16.13 -27.28 13.64
C MET A 304 16.19 -28.42 12.60
N GLY A 305 17.36 -28.64 12.00
CA GLY A 305 17.66 -29.72 11.06
C GLY A 305 17.02 -29.53 9.68
N GLY A 306 16.71 -28.30 9.28
CA GLY A 306 16.10 -27.97 7.99
C GLY A 306 17.03 -27.18 7.06
N GLN A 307 16.59 -27.00 5.82
CA GLN A 307 17.19 -26.10 4.85
C GLN A 307 16.35 -24.83 4.71
N ALA A 308 17.00 -23.73 4.35
CA ALA A 308 16.34 -22.46 4.05
C ALA A 308 16.52 -22.06 2.58
N ALA A 309 15.51 -21.38 2.03
CA ALA A 309 15.57 -20.78 0.70
C ALA A 309 15.25 -19.29 0.77
N LEU A 310 16.05 -18.44 0.11
CA LEU A 310 15.81 -17.00 -0.01
C LEU A 310 15.62 -16.62 -1.47
N LEU A 311 14.50 -15.95 -1.74
CA LEU A 311 14.09 -15.51 -3.06
C LEU A 311 14.21 -14.00 -3.17
N ALA A 312 14.85 -13.55 -4.23
CA ALA A 312 14.96 -12.13 -4.56
C ALA A 312 14.51 -11.87 -6.01
N PRO A 313 13.92 -10.70 -6.30
CA PRO A 313 13.20 -10.46 -7.55
C PRO A 313 14.11 -10.37 -8.77
N THR A 314 15.39 -10.02 -8.59
CA THR A 314 16.36 -9.86 -9.67
C THR A 314 17.62 -10.68 -9.38
N GLU A 315 18.34 -11.08 -10.42
CA GLU A 315 19.62 -11.78 -10.28
C GLU A 315 20.63 -10.95 -9.51
N LEU A 316 20.65 -9.63 -9.72
CA LEU A 316 21.52 -8.70 -9.02
C LEU A 316 21.30 -8.72 -7.49
N LEU A 317 20.03 -8.62 -7.05
CA LEU A 317 19.69 -8.65 -5.63
C LEU A 317 19.94 -10.03 -5.02
N ALA A 318 19.58 -11.10 -5.73
CA ALA A 318 19.85 -12.47 -5.29
C ALA A 318 21.35 -12.71 -5.08
N ARG A 319 22.20 -12.24 -6.02
CA ARG A 319 23.66 -12.36 -5.90
C ARG A 319 24.18 -11.55 -4.73
N GLN A 320 23.70 -10.33 -4.53
CA GLN A 320 24.10 -9.50 -3.39
C GLN A 320 23.77 -10.18 -2.05
N HIS A 321 22.58 -10.76 -1.93
CA HIS A 321 22.21 -11.55 -0.75
C HIS A 321 23.10 -12.78 -0.59
N ALA A 322 23.42 -13.48 -1.67
CA ALA A 322 24.32 -14.63 -1.65
C ALA A 322 25.74 -14.28 -1.19
N GLU A 323 26.33 -13.20 -1.71
CA GLU A 323 27.65 -12.72 -1.30
C GLU A 323 27.67 -12.28 0.18
N ASN A 324 26.62 -11.61 0.64
CA ASN A 324 26.50 -11.21 2.03
C ASN A 324 26.30 -12.40 2.96
N ALA A 325 25.46 -13.35 2.56
CA ALA A 325 25.25 -14.60 3.29
C ALA A 325 26.53 -15.43 3.35
N ALA A 326 27.28 -15.56 2.26
CA ALA A 326 28.56 -16.26 2.23
C ALA A 326 29.54 -15.65 3.26
N LYS A 327 29.72 -14.32 3.23
CA LYS A 327 30.61 -13.61 4.17
C LYS A 327 30.23 -13.79 5.64
N LEU A 328 28.94 -13.88 5.95
CA LEU A 328 28.45 -13.94 7.33
C LEU A 328 28.29 -15.38 7.84
N LEU A 329 27.86 -16.32 6.99
CA LEU A 329 27.41 -17.65 7.38
C LEU A 329 28.44 -18.76 7.08
N GLU A 330 29.21 -18.68 5.99
CA GLU A 330 30.25 -19.70 5.71
C GLU A 330 31.31 -19.80 6.81
N PRO A 331 31.75 -18.68 7.45
CA PRO A 331 32.68 -18.78 8.56
C PRO A 331 32.11 -19.44 9.83
N LEU A 332 30.80 -19.72 9.87
CA LEU A 332 30.15 -20.53 10.90
C LEU A 332 30.13 -22.02 10.53
N GLY A 333 30.69 -22.40 9.37
CA GLY A 333 30.70 -23.76 8.83
C GLY A 333 29.46 -24.12 8.01
N LEU A 334 28.68 -23.14 7.57
CA LEU A 334 27.45 -23.36 6.80
C LEU A 334 27.70 -23.25 5.30
N SER A 335 27.14 -24.18 4.52
CA SER A 335 27.18 -24.11 3.06
C SER A 335 26.05 -23.25 2.52
N VAL A 336 26.40 -22.17 1.81
CA VAL A 336 25.47 -21.28 1.10
C VAL A 336 25.60 -21.52 -0.41
N ALA A 337 24.49 -21.56 -1.14
CA ALA A 337 24.50 -21.71 -2.59
C ALA A 337 23.71 -20.61 -3.30
N PHE A 338 24.14 -20.26 -4.52
CA PHE A 338 23.46 -19.31 -5.38
C PHE A 338 22.88 -20.01 -6.61
N LEU A 339 21.58 -19.83 -6.88
CA LEU A 339 20.89 -20.46 -8.00
C LEU A 339 20.10 -19.45 -8.84
N THR A 340 20.44 -19.32 -10.13
CA THR A 340 19.70 -18.52 -11.12
C THR A 340 19.50 -19.28 -12.42
N GLY A 341 18.70 -18.71 -13.33
CA GLY A 341 18.45 -19.28 -14.66
C GLY A 341 19.68 -19.27 -15.58
N ASN A 342 20.68 -18.44 -15.28
CA ASN A 342 21.86 -18.21 -16.12
C ASN A 342 23.05 -19.14 -15.80
N ILE A 343 22.89 -20.09 -14.89
CA ILE A 343 23.98 -21.02 -14.51
C ILE A 343 24.11 -22.15 -15.55
N LYS A 344 25.35 -22.40 -16.01
CA LYS A 344 25.66 -23.49 -16.96
C LYS A 344 25.20 -24.85 -16.42
N ALA A 345 24.69 -25.71 -17.30
CA ALA A 345 24.06 -27.00 -16.97
C ALA A 345 24.90 -27.91 -16.05
N ALA A 346 26.21 -27.99 -16.27
CA ALA A 346 27.10 -28.82 -15.45
C ALA A 346 27.19 -28.34 -13.98
N GLY A 347 27.31 -27.02 -13.77
CA GLY A 347 27.32 -26.43 -12.43
C GLY A 347 25.95 -26.49 -11.75
N ARG A 348 24.87 -26.34 -12.53
CA ARG A 348 23.50 -26.48 -12.03
C ARG A 348 23.23 -27.87 -11.47
N ASN A 349 23.58 -28.93 -12.21
CA ASN A 349 23.31 -30.32 -11.78
C ASN A 349 24.01 -30.67 -10.46
N ALA A 350 25.27 -30.26 -10.29
CA ALA A 350 25.99 -30.48 -9.03
C ALA A 350 25.31 -29.80 -7.83
N LEU A 351 24.86 -28.55 -8.01
CA LEU A 351 24.14 -27.80 -6.98
C LEU A 351 22.79 -28.46 -6.64
N LEU A 352 22.04 -28.91 -7.63
CA LEU A 352 20.75 -29.59 -7.42
C LEU A 352 20.94 -30.91 -6.66
N THR A 353 21.98 -31.67 -6.96
CA THR A 353 22.30 -32.89 -6.22
C THR A 353 22.68 -32.57 -4.77
N ALA A 354 23.55 -31.58 -4.54
CA ALA A 354 23.94 -31.15 -3.20
C ALA A 354 22.76 -30.60 -2.37
N LEU A 355 21.77 -29.98 -3.02
CA LEU A 355 20.56 -29.50 -2.37
C LEU A 355 19.64 -30.66 -1.93
N LYS A 356 19.48 -31.67 -2.79
CA LYS A 356 18.70 -32.89 -2.50
C LYS A 356 19.33 -33.77 -1.42
N THR A 357 20.65 -33.77 -1.30
CA THR A 357 21.38 -34.55 -0.28
C THR A 357 21.54 -33.80 1.04
N GLY A 358 21.11 -32.54 1.13
CA GLY A 358 21.16 -31.76 2.37
C GLY A 358 22.52 -31.10 2.66
N GLN A 359 23.47 -31.13 1.72
CA GLN A 359 24.79 -30.52 1.90
C GLN A 359 24.72 -28.98 1.90
N ILE A 360 23.76 -28.41 1.18
CA ILE A 360 23.50 -26.96 1.13
C ILE A 360 22.50 -26.60 2.23
N HIS A 361 22.87 -25.68 3.12
CA HIS A 361 22.03 -25.27 4.25
C HIS A 361 21.11 -24.10 3.88
N LEU A 362 21.62 -23.15 3.08
CA LEU A 362 20.87 -22.00 2.57
C LEU A 362 21.07 -21.88 1.06
N VAL A 363 19.98 -21.83 0.30
CA VAL A 363 20.01 -21.48 -1.13
C VAL A 363 19.42 -20.10 -1.36
N ILE A 364 20.07 -19.30 -2.18
CA ILE A 364 19.63 -17.94 -2.53
C ILE A 364 19.48 -17.88 -4.05
N GLY A 365 18.34 -17.39 -4.53
CA GLY A 365 18.07 -17.40 -5.96
C GLY A 365 16.92 -16.54 -6.42
N THR A 366 16.64 -16.62 -7.70
CA THR A 366 15.51 -15.93 -8.36
C THR A 366 14.37 -16.94 -8.61
N HIS A 367 13.49 -16.64 -9.57
CA HIS A 367 12.42 -17.54 -10.03
C HIS A 367 12.91 -18.94 -10.42
N ALA A 368 14.22 -19.11 -10.69
CA ALA A 368 14.82 -20.41 -10.94
C ALA A 368 14.55 -21.44 -9.82
N LEU A 369 14.39 -20.99 -8.57
CA LEU A 369 14.06 -21.85 -7.43
C LEU A 369 12.69 -22.52 -7.52
N PHE A 370 11.77 -22.02 -8.36
CA PHE A 370 10.46 -22.64 -8.59
C PHE A 370 10.50 -23.83 -9.55
N SER A 371 11.57 -23.96 -10.32
CA SER A 371 11.70 -24.98 -11.37
C SER A 371 11.51 -26.38 -10.79
N SER A 372 10.82 -27.28 -11.52
CA SER A 372 10.43 -28.60 -11.03
C SER A 372 11.62 -29.51 -10.69
N ASP A 373 12.79 -29.26 -11.27
CA ASP A 373 14.05 -29.97 -11.02
C ASP A 373 14.68 -29.66 -9.65
N VAL A 374 14.30 -28.53 -9.04
CA VAL A 374 14.78 -28.11 -7.71
C VAL A 374 14.07 -28.90 -6.62
N GLY A 375 14.80 -29.80 -5.98
CA GLY A 375 14.34 -30.57 -4.82
C GLY A 375 15.22 -30.32 -3.60
N TYR A 376 14.61 -30.32 -2.43
CA TYR A 376 15.27 -30.14 -1.14
C TYR A 376 15.26 -31.45 -0.36
N HIS A 377 16.25 -31.66 0.51
CA HIS A 377 16.21 -32.75 1.48
C HIS A 377 15.12 -32.50 2.52
N LYS A 378 15.12 -31.30 3.12
CA LYS A 378 14.14 -30.88 4.14
C LYS A 378 13.99 -29.37 4.17
N LEU A 379 13.20 -28.80 3.24
CA LEU A 379 12.92 -27.37 3.22
C LEU A 379 12.05 -26.99 4.42
N ARG A 380 12.59 -26.16 5.33
CA ARG A 380 11.90 -25.72 6.55
C ARG A 380 11.52 -24.25 6.54
N LEU A 381 12.28 -23.40 5.85
CA LEU A 381 12.01 -21.96 5.77
C LEU A 381 12.14 -21.45 4.34
N VAL A 382 11.15 -20.66 3.91
CA VAL A 382 11.14 -19.90 2.67
C VAL A 382 11.11 -18.42 3.01
N ILE A 383 12.05 -17.67 2.47
CA ILE A 383 12.19 -16.22 2.64
C ILE A 383 11.95 -15.55 1.28
N ILE A 384 11.04 -14.59 1.22
CA ILE A 384 10.73 -13.85 -0.01
C ILE A 384 11.02 -12.36 0.20
N ASP A 385 11.99 -11.82 -0.53
CA ASP A 385 12.30 -10.39 -0.53
C ASP A 385 11.49 -9.66 -1.62
N GLU A 386 11.05 -8.42 -1.32
CA GLU A 386 10.21 -7.59 -2.19
C GLU A 386 8.99 -8.33 -2.78
N GLN A 387 8.12 -8.82 -1.89
CA GLN A 387 7.02 -9.73 -2.22
C GLN A 387 6.12 -9.32 -3.40
N HIS A 388 5.94 -8.02 -3.64
CA HIS A 388 5.04 -7.47 -4.66
C HIS A 388 5.47 -7.77 -6.10
N ARG A 389 6.68 -8.32 -6.31
CA ARG A 389 7.18 -8.73 -7.63
C ARG A 389 6.89 -10.19 -7.98
N PHE A 390 6.38 -10.98 -7.05
CA PHE A 390 6.12 -12.40 -7.24
C PHE A 390 4.62 -12.69 -7.26
N GLY A 391 4.15 -13.41 -8.29
CA GLY A 391 2.74 -13.78 -8.42
C GLY A 391 2.31 -14.86 -7.42
N VAL A 392 1.01 -14.97 -7.16
CA VAL A 392 0.42 -15.95 -6.22
C VAL A 392 0.84 -17.39 -6.55
N LEU A 393 0.77 -17.79 -7.82
CA LEU A 393 1.14 -19.14 -8.28
C LEU A 393 2.59 -19.51 -8.00
N GLN A 394 3.50 -18.54 -8.07
CA GLN A 394 4.92 -18.77 -7.80
C GLN A 394 5.17 -19.05 -6.30
N ARG A 395 4.46 -18.33 -5.42
CA ARG A 395 4.56 -18.55 -3.97
C ARG A 395 4.06 -19.95 -3.58
N SER A 396 2.93 -20.38 -4.12
CA SER A 396 2.42 -21.74 -3.87
C SER A 396 3.38 -22.81 -4.39
N ALA A 397 4.04 -22.58 -5.52
CA ALA A 397 4.98 -23.52 -6.11
C ALA A 397 6.23 -23.79 -5.24
N ILE A 398 6.75 -22.80 -4.51
CA ILE A 398 7.89 -23.05 -3.60
C ILE A 398 7.45 -23.64 -2.27
N LEU A 399 6.30 -23.23 -1.75
CA LEU A 399 5.76 -23.81 -0.52
C LEU A 399 5.48 -25.31 -0.70
N ALA A 400 5.00 -25.71 -1.88
CA ALA A 400 4.78 -27.10 -2.27
C ALA A 400 6.07 -27.95 -2.37
N LYS A 401 7.26 -27.34 -2.34
CA LYS A 401 8.55 -28.07 -2.36
C LYS A 401 9.00 -28.55 -0.97
N GLY A 402 8.35 -28.09 0.10
CA GLY A 402 8.57 -28.55 1.47
C GLY A 402 7.29 -29.13 2.05
N ASP A 403 7.44 -29.89 3.14
CA ASP A 403 6.30 -30.29 3.96
C ASP A 403 5.93 -29.13 4.89
N ASN A 404 5.01 -28.29 4.43
CA ASN A 404 4.48 -27.13 5.14
C ASN A 404 5.57 -26.21 5.72
N PRO A 405 6.49 -25.66 4.90
CA PRO A 405 7.60 -24.85 5.38
C PRO A 405 7.14 -23.54 6.01
N ASP A 406 7.95 -23.01 6.93
CA ASP A 406 7.81 -21.66 7.47
C ASP A 406 8.00 -20.62 6.34
N LEU A 407 7.27 -19.52 6.39
CA LEU A 407 7.26 -18.47 5.38
C LEU A 407 7.57 -17.11 6.02
N LEU A 408 8.63 -16.47 5.55
CA LEU A 408 9.02 -15.12 5.92
C LEU A 408 9.01 -14.22 4.69
N MET A 409 8.09 -13.27 4.63
CA MET A 409 8.07 -12.24 3.57
C MET A 409 8.74 -10.96 4.09
N MET A 410 9.41 -10.23 3.21
CA MET A 410 10.00 -8.92 3.52
C MET A 410 9.45 -7.83 2.61
N SER A 411 9.23 -6.64 3.18
CA SER A 411 8.84 -5.45 2.42
C SER A 411 9.68 -4.25 2.82
N ALA A 412 10.16 -3.48 1.84
CA ALA A 412 10.85 -2.22 2.06
C ALA A 412 9.90 -1.04 2.28
N THR A 413 8.68 -1.09 1.72
CA THR A 413 7.63 -0.10 1.99
C THR A 413 6.86 -0.55 3.22
N PRO A 414 6.96 0.17 4.35
CA PRO A 414 6.18 -0.16 5.53
C PRO A 414 4.71 0.04 5.19
N ILE A 415 3.83 -0.88 5.54
CA ILE A 415 2.37 -0.70 5.41
C ILE A 415 1.85 -0.63 6.85
N PRO A 416 0.89 0.25 7.19
CA PRO A 416 0.30 0.29 8.51
C PRO A 416 -0.07 -1.13 8.98
N ARG A 417 0.32 -1.49 10.20
CA ARG A 417 0.26 -2.89 10.68
C ARG A 417 -1.14 -3.48 10.53
N THR A 418 -2.17 -2.75 10.97
CA THR A 418 -3.56 -3.19 10.89
C THR A 418 -3.95 -3.50 9.45
N LEU A 419 -3.62 -2.61 8.52
CA LEU A 419 -3.88 -2.81 7.11
C LEU A 419 -3.06 -3.96 6.51
N ALA A 420 -1.80 -4.12 6.90
CA ALA A 420 -0.98 -5.25 6.46
C ALA A 420 -1.61 -6.58 6.90
N LEU A 421 -2.11 -6.63 8.14
CA LEU A 421 -2.81 -7.81 8.67
C LEU A 421 -4.20 -8.03 8.07
N THR A 422 -4.81 -7.01 7.45
CA THR A 422 -6.07 -7.14 6.72
C THR A 422 -5.83 -7.59 5.27
N VAL A 423 -4.89 -6.93 4.58
CA VAL A 423 -4.58 -7.17 3.16
C VAL A 423 -3.85 -8.49 2.96
N PHE A 424 -2.89 -8.80 3.85
CA PHE A 424 -2.13 -10.05 3.81
C PHE A 424 -2.63 -11.03 4.86
N GLY A 425 -3.95 -11.07 5.08
CA GLY A 425 -4.67 -11.72 6.19
C GLY A 425 -4.10 -12.99 6.85
N ASP A 426 -3.37 -13.81 6.10
CA ASP A 426 -2.73 -15.04 6.54
C ASP A 426 -1.33 -14.86 7.19
N LEU A 427 -0.82 -13.63 7.30
CA LEU A 427 0.52 -13.33 7.81
C LEU A 427 0.49 -12.58 9.14
N ASP A 428 1.29 -13.02 10.11
CA ASP A 428 1.67 -12.21 11.26
C ASP A 428 2.65 -11.10 10.83
N VAL A 429 2.71 -9.97 11.54
CA VAL A 429 3.58 -8.83 11.16
C VAL A 429 4.60 -8.54 12.25
N SER A 430 5.88 -8.44 11.87
CA SER A 430 6.96 -7.87 12.69
C SER A 430 7.47 -6.58 12.06
N VAL A 431 7.61 -5.54 12.89
CA VAL A 431 8.05 -4.21 12.45
C VAL A 431 9.42 -3.87 13.05
N ILE A 432 10.34 -3.43 12.20
CA ILE A 432 11.61 -2.81 12.59
C ILE A 432 11.48 -1.29 12.37
N SER A 433 11.19 -0.55 13.44
CA SER A 433 11.10 0.92 13.46
C SER A 433 12.47 1.59 13.52
N ASP A 434 13.45 0.92 14.13
CA ASP A 434 14.70 1.58 14.53
C ASP A 434 15.73 1.52 13.41
N LEU A 435 16.41 2.63 13.16
CA LEU A 435 17.57 2.68 12.28
C LEU A 435 18.82 2.17 13.03
N PRO A 436 19.76 1.48 12.35
CA PRO A 436 21.00 1.04 12.98
C PRO A 436 21.81 2.21 13.57
N PRO A 437 22.53 2.00 14.69
CA PRO A 437 23.34 3.02 15.32
C PRO A 437 24.42 3.58 14.37
N GLY A 438 24.61 4.91 14.39
CA GLY A 438 25.57 5.62 13.53
C GLY A 438 24.98 6.20 12.23
N ARG A 439 23.73 5.87 11.87
CA ARG A 439 23.06 6.42 10.68
C ARG A 439 22.41 7.76 10.99
N LYS A 440 22.78 8.80 10.23
CA LYS A 440 22.11 10.11 10.30
C LYS A 440 20.90 10.15 9.35
N PRO A 441 19.78 10.78 9.74
CA PRO A 441 18.64 10.94 8.84
C PRO A 441 19.04 11.80 7.63
N VAL A 442 18.57 11.42 6.45
CA VAL A 442 18.84 12.14 5.20
C VAL A 442 18.12 13.47 5.23
N LYS A 443 18.84 14.58 4.98
CA LYS A 443 18.23 15.91 4.89
C LYS A 443 17.58 16.09 3.52
N THR A 444 16.27 16.19 3.48
CA THR A 444 15.51 16.42 2.23
C THR A 444 15.36 17.91 1.95
N HIS A 445 15.60 18.33 0.72
CA HIS A 445 15.41 19.70 0.25
C HIS A 445 14.59 19.71 -1.04
N LEU A 446 13.62 20.63 -1.12
CA LEU A 446 12.86 20.89 -2.33
C LEU A 446 13.51 22.02 -3.13
N ALA A 447 13.74 21.82 -4.42
CA ALA A 447 14.29 22.85 -5.31
C ALA A 447 13.40 23.01 -6.55
N ARG A 448 13.14 24.26 -6.93
CA ARG A 448 12.53 24.54 -8.24
C ARG A 448 13.56 24.31 -9.34
N GLN A 449 13.14 23.85 -10.51
CA GLN A 449 14.02 23.66 -11.67
C GLN A 449 14.79 24.93 -12.03
N SER A 450 14.19 26.12 -11.89
CA SER A 450 14.86 27.42 -12.07
C SER A 450 16.03 27.67 -11.10
N ASN A 451 16.07 26.95 -9.98
CA ASN A 451 17.11 27.03 -8.94
C ASN A 451 18.03 25.80 -8.89
N GLU A 452 18.03 24.95 -9.94
CA GLU A 452 18.84 23.72 -10.03
C GLU A 452 20.36 24.00 -9.85
N LYS A 453 20.84 25.17 -10.27
CA LYS A 453 22.24 25.59 -10.10
C LYS A 453 22.72 25.51 -8.65
N LYS A 454 21.88 25.93 -7.69
CA LYS A 454 22.24 25.88 -6.26
C LYS A 454 22.42 24.45 -5.76
N VAL A 455 21.61 23.53 -6.28
CA VAL A 455 21.73 22.09 -5.98
C VAL A 455 23.02 21.56 -6.58
N TYR A 456 23.32 21.88 -7.83
CA TYR A 456 24.56 21.41 -8.48
C TYR A 456 25.82 21.96 -7.82
N ASP A 457 25.81 23.22 -7.35
CA ASP A 457 26.92 23.79 -6.58
C ASP A 457 27.08 23.14 -5.20
N PHE A 458 25.99 22.71 -4.58
CA PHE A 458 26.04 21.90 -3.35
C PHE A 458 26.67 20.54 -3.62
N VAL A 459 26.17 19.83 -4.64
CA VAL A 459 26.72 18.52 -5.03
C VAL A 459 28.20 18.64 -5.39
N ARG A 460 28.63 19.71 -6.07
CA ARG A 460 30.04 19.92 -6.38
C ARG A 460 30.93 19.95 -5.14
N ARG A 461 30.48 20.57 -4.04
CA ARG A 461 31.22 20.61 -2.77
C ARG A 461 31.35 19.23 -2.14
N GLU A 462 30.29 18.42 -2.19
CA GLU A 462 30.31 17.05 -1.70
C GLU A 462 31.24 16.16 -2.54
N LEU A 463 31.23 16.31 -3.86
CA LEU A 463 32.15 15.60 -4.75
C LEU A 463 33.61 16.02 -4.53
N GLN A 464 33.87 17.31 -4.25
CA GLN A 464 35.21 17.82 -3.89
C GLN A 464 35.71 17.24 -2.56
N ALA A 465 34.82 16.92 -1.63
CA ALA A 465 35.14 16.21 -0.38
C ALA A 465 35.42 14.71 -0.60
N GLY A 466 35.32 14.20 -1.83
CA GLY A 466 35.59 12.80 -2.18
C GLY A 466 34.37 11.89 -2.13
N HIS A 467 33.17 12.46 -1.96
CA HIS A 467 31.92 11.70 -1.96
C HIS A 467 31.38 11.46 -3.38
N GLN A 468 30.28 10.71 -3.46
CA GLN A 468 29.62 10.35 -4.71
C GLN A 468 28.15 10.77 -4.71
N ALA A 469 27.58 10.94 -5.90
CA ALA A 469 26.21 11.41 -6.08
C ALA A 469 25.39 10.55 -7.04
N TYR A 470 24.10 10.40 -6.74
CA TYR A 470 23.10 9.82 -7.62
C TYR A 470 22.25 10.92 -8.27
N PHE A 471 21.98 10.77 -9.56
CA PHE A 471 21.02 11.59 -10.30
C PHE A 471 19.95 10.68 -10.90
N VAL A 472 18.68 10.93 -10.57
CA VAL A 472 17.57 10.08 -10.99
C VAL A 472 16.58 10.90 -11.80
N TYR A 473 16.25 10.39 -12.99
CA TYR A 473 15.30 11.00 -13.92
C TYR A 473 14.11 10.06 -14.11
N PRO A 474 12.87 10.57 -14.16
CA PRO A 474 11.72 9.72 -14.43
C PRO A 474 11.73 9.27 -15.88
N LEU A 475 11.16 8.09 -16.13
CA LEU A 475 10.83 7.63 -17.47
C LEU A 475 9.68 8.50 -18.01
N ILE A 476 9.94 9.33 -19.01
CA ILE A 476 8.92 10.17 -19.65
C ILE A 476 8.42 9.43 -20.90
N GLU A 477 7.24 8.82 -20.84
CA GLU A 477 6.50 8.42 -22.04
C GLU A 477 6.25 9.68 -22.86
N GLY A 478 6.85 9.76 -24.05
CA GLY A 478 6.66 10.89 -24.94
C GLY A 478 5.33 10.78 -25.67
N ASP A 479 4.64 11.91 -25.84
CA ASP A 479 3.43 12.12 -26.68
C ASP A 479 3.64 11.87 -28.19
N SER A 480 4.62 11.04 -28.57
CA SER A 480 4.79 10.58 -29.94
C SER A 480 4.18 9.21 -30.09
N ASP A 481 3.28 9.03 -31.08
CA ASP A 481 2.63 7.78 -31.56
C ASP A 481 3.60 6.64 -31.99
N ARG A 482 4.75 6.52 -31.33
CA ARG A 482 5.70 5.42 -31.46
C ARG A 482 6.12 4.97 -30.07
N PRO A 483 5.65 3.80 -29.59
CA PRO A 483 6.17 3.22 -28.37
C PRO A 483 7.66 2.93 -28.60
N ASP A 484 8.50 3.28 -27.63
CA ASP A 484 9.92 2.88 -27.48
C ASP A 484 11.08 3.84 -27.82
N ASN A 485 10.93 5.11 -28.26
CA ASN A 485 12.14 5.93 -28.59
C ASN A 485 12.28 7.33 -27.96
N GLY A 486 11.30 7.82 -27.19
CA GLY A 486 11.36 9.15 -26.56
C GLY A 486 12.05 9.19 -25.18
N THR A 487 11.88 8.14 -24.37
CA THR A 487 12.24 8.06 -22.95
C THR A 487 13.74 8.13 -22.66
N LEU A 488 14.56 7.31 -23.34
CA LEU A 488 16.01 7.25 -23.07
C LEU A 488 16.76 8.50 -23.55
N LYS A 489 16.25 9.17 -24.59
CA LYS A 489 16.89 10.35 -25.15
C LYS A 489 17.00 11.47 -24.11
N ASN A 490 16.04 11.60 -23.20
CA ASN A 490 16.07 12.63 -22.16
C ASN A 490 17.12 12.34 -21.07
N ALA A 491 17.20 11.10 -20.56
CA ALA A 491 18.21 10.75 -19.55
C ALA A 491 19.64 10.74 -20.13
N GLU A 492 19.82 10.28 -21.37
CA GLU A 492 21.10 10.35 -22.08
C GLU A 492 21.52 11.80 -22.38
N ALA A 493 20.58 12.65 -22.83
CA ALA A 493 20.84 14.06 -23.06
C ALA A 493 21.24 14.76 -21.76
N MET A 494 20.55 14.47 -20.66
CA MET A 494 20.87 15.05 -19.35
C MET A 494 22.20 14.51 -18.80
N ALA A 495 22.52 13.22 -18.97
CA ALA A 495 23.83 12.68 -18.61
C ALA A 495 24.96 13.36 -19.40
N LYS A 496 24.75 13.61 -20.70
CA LYS A 496 25.70 14.37 -21.54
C LYS A 496 25.84 15.82 -21.07
N ARG A 497 24.74 16.48 -20.72
CA ARG A 497 24.75 17.85 -20.17
C ARG A 497 25.51 17.90 -18.84
N LEU A 498 25.23 16.98 -17.92
CA LEU A 498 25.96 16.87 -16.65
C LEU A 498 27.46 16.67 -16.89
N SER A 499 27.84 15.80 -17.83
CA SER A 499 29.25 15.49 -18.11
C SER A 499 30.00 16.58 -18.86
N ARG A 500 29.33 17.39 -19.69
CA ARG A 500 30.00 18.40 -20.53
C ARG A 500 29.92 19.81 -19.97
N GLU A 501 28.81 20.17 -19.34
CA GLU A 501 28.52 21.55 -18.96
C GLU A 501 28.60 21.79 -17.45
N ILE A 502 28.18 20.82 -16.63
CA ILE A 502 27.97 21.04 -15.18
C ILE A 502 29.13 20.46 -14.36
N PHE A 503 29.55 19.23 -14.65
CA PHE A 503 30.59 18.49 -13.94
C PHE A 503 31.65 17.91 -14.89
N PRO A 504 32.31 18.74 -15.74
CA PRO A 504 33.35 18.26 -16.65
C PRO A 504 34.56 17.61 -15.95
N GLU A 505 34.78 17.93 -14.68
CA GLU A 505 35.87 17.42 -13.86
C GLU A 505 35.64 16.01 -13.28
N TYR A 506 34.41 15.48 -13.36
CA TYR A 506 34.04 14.21 -12.74
C TYR A 506 33.62 13.14 -13.76
N ARG A 507 33.86 11.87 -13.41
CA ARG A 507 33.42 10.74 -14.22
C ARG A 507 31.95 10.43 -13.93
N ILE A 508 31.15 10.48 -14.99
CA ILE A 508 29.71 10.21 -14.95
C ILE A 508 29.43 8.92 -15.72
N ALA A 509 28.55 8.08 -15.19
CA ALA A 509 28.00 6.94 -15.92
C ALA A 509 26.47 6.95 -15.89
N LEU A 510 25.87 6.38 -16.93
CA LEU A 510 24.43 6.23 -17.07
C LEU A 510 24.07 4.75 -16.90
N VAL A 511 23.03 4.48 -16.13
CA VAL A 511 22.40 3.17 -15.99
C VAL A 511 20.93 3.30 -16.36
N HIS A 512 20.46 2.42 -17.24
CA HIS A 512 19.05 2.37 -17.65
C HIS A 512 18.63 0.93 -17.96
N SER A 513 17.31 0.70 -18.03
CA SER A 513 16.71 -0.64 -18.13
C SER A 513 17.20 -1.43 -19.36
N ARG A 514 17.52 -0.75 -20.47
CA ARG A 514 18.03 -1.36 -21.71
C ARG A 514 19.50 -1.83 -21.71
N LEU A 515 20.32 -1.42 -20.73
CA LEU A 515 21.70 -1.94 -20.66
C LEU A 515 21.67 -3.42 -20.29
N ASP A 516 22.60 -4.19 -20.85
CA ASP A 516 22.77 -5.59 -20.48
C ASP A 516 23.13 -5.72 -19.00
N GLU A 517 22.74 -6.82 -18.36
CA GLU A 517 22.97 -7.03 -16.92
C GLU A 517 24.46 -7.02 -16.57
N GLU A 518 25.33 -7.51 -17.47
CA GLU A 518 26.77 -7.51 -17.28
C GLU A 518 27.36 -6.09 -17.31
N GLU A 519 26.89 -5.26 -18.23
CA GLU A 519 27.31 -3.85 -18.34
C GLU A 519 26.86 -3.02 -17.14
N LYS A 520 25.61 -3.22 -16.70
CA LYS A 520 25.09 -2.61 -15.46
C LYS A 520 25.98 -2.99 -14.28
N ARG A 521 26.31 -4.29 -14.15
CA ARG A 521 27.17 -4.80 -13.07
C ARG A 521 28.55 -4.16 -13.08
N GLN A 522 29.20 -4.08 -14.24
CA GLN A 522 30.52 -3.47 -14.36
C GLN A 522 30.49 -1.99 -14.00
N THR A 523 29.50 -1.25 -14.48
CA THR A 523 29.30 0.17 -14.17
C THR A 523 29.09 0.38 -12.66
N MET A 524 28.24 -0.43 -12.04
CA MET A 524 27.99 -0.36 -10.59
C MET A 524 29.22 -0.71 -9.76
N ASN A 525 30.02 -1.68 -10.19
CA ASN A 525 31.27 -2.03 -9.51
C ASN A 525 32.29 -0.89 -9.55
N ARG A 526 32.40 -0.22 -10.71
CA ARG A 526 33.27 0.97 -10.87
C ARG A 526 32.79 2.13 -10.01
N PHE A 527 31.47 2.34 -9.93
CA PHE A 527 30.88 3.32 -9.03
C PHE A 527 31.18 2.97 -7.56
N ARG A 528 30.97 1.72 -7.13
CA ARG A 528 31.28 1.31 -5.74
C ARG A 528 32.75 1.48 -5.35
N ARG A 529 33.68 1.35 -6.30
CA ARG A 529 35.13 1.55 -6.08
C ARG A 529 35.55 3.03 -6.09
N GLY A 530 34.63 3.96 -6.34
CA GLY A 530 34.91 5.39 -6.45
C GLY A 530 35.53 5.81 -7.78
N GLU A 531 35.60 4.92 -8.78
CA GLU A 531 36.11 5.26 -10.12
C GLU A 531 35.16 6.17 -10.91
N ILE A 532 33.87 6.15 -10.55
CA ILE A 532 32.82 7.00 -11.09
C ILE A 532 32.25 7.80 -9.92
N GLN A 533 32.17 9.12 -10.05
CA GLN A 533 31.71 9.98 -8.97
C GLN A 533 30.20 10.27 -9.06
N ILE A 534 29.64 10.26 -10.26
CA ILE A 534 28.21 10.53 -10.49
C ILE A 534 27.57 9.37 -11.25
N LEU A 535 26.48 8.84 -10.72
CA LEU A 535 25.67 7.82 -11.40
C LEU A 535 24.31 8.40 -11.77
N VAL A 536 24.00 8.39 -13.06
CA VAL A 536 22.69 8.77 -13.60
C VAL A 536 21.84 7.50 -13.78
N ALA A 537 20.61 7.49 -13.27
CA ALA A 537 19.69 6.36 -13.37
C ALA A 537 18.28 6.78 -13.80
N THR A 538 17.56 5.87 -14.46
CA THR A 538 16.18 6.12 -14.92
C THR A 538 15.12 5.49 -14.02
N SER A 539 15.50 4.54 -13.16
CA SER A 539 14.56 3.86 -12.29
C SER A 539 15.12 3.62 -10.89
N VAL A 540 14.20 3.49 -9.92
CA VAL A 540 14.50 3.14 -8.52
C VAL A 540 15.16 1.76 -8.40
N VAL A 541 14.86 0.86 -9.35
CA VAL A 541 15.33 -0.53 -9.36
C VAL A 541 16.81 -0.62 -9.71
N GLU A 542 17.31 0.29 -10.56
CA GLU A 542 18.70 0.32 -11.03
C GLU A 542 19.71 0.75 -9.96
N VAL A 543 19.27 1.53 -8.97
CA VAL A 543 20.12 2.05 -7.86
C VAL A 543 20.25 1.02 -6.72
N GLY A 544 20.12 -0.28 -7.03
CA GLY A 544 20.02 -1.37 -6.05
C GLY A 544 21.23 -1.57 -5.13
N VAL A 545 22.37 -0.92 -5.39
CA VAL A 545 23.66 -1.22 -4.75
C VAL A 545 23.93 -0.32 -3.55
N ASP A 546 24.43 -0.92 -2.47
CA ASP A 546 24.90 -0.22 -1.28
C ASP A 546 26.24 0.47 -1.56
N VAL A 547 26.24 1.81 -1.55
CA VAL A 547 27.45 2.63 -1.71
C VAL A 547 27.56 3.58 -0.52
N PRO A 548 28.30 3.21 0.54
CA PRO A 548 28.41 4.02 1.76
C PRO A 548 28.95 5.44 1.54
N ASN A 549 29.80 5.63 0.53
CA ASN A 549 30.40 6.93 0.17
C ASN A 549 29.46 7.84 -0.65
N ALA A 550 28.25 7.39 -0.98
CA ALA A 550 27.28 8.21 -1.68
C ALA A 550 26.47 9.07 -0.69
N THR A 551 26.75 10.38 -0.66
CA THR A 551 26.11 11.33 0.26
C THR A 551 24.96 12.10 -0.39
N CYS A 552 24.95 12.24 -1.72
CA CYS A 552 23.94 13.04 -2.43
C CYS A 552 23.00 12.20 -3.31
N MET A 553 21.69 12.42 -3.17
CA MET A 553 20.65 11.94 -4.07
C MET A 553 19.95 13.15 -4.70
N VAL A 554 19.96 13.25 -6.03
CA VAL A 554 19.24 14.28 -6.78
C VAL A 554 18.16 13.59 -7.61
N VAL A 555 16.91 13.89 -7.31
CA VAL A 555 15.75 13.39 -8.09
C VAL A 555 15.21 14.55 -8.89
N GLU A 556 15.38 14.49 -10.20
CA GLU A 556 14.85 15.46 -11.15
C GLU A 556 13.40 15.14 -11.47
N HIS A 557 12.57 16.16 -11.71
CA HIS A 557 11.12 16.00 -11.92
C HIS A 557 10.45 15.13 -10.84
N ALA A 558 10.79 15.40 -9.58
CA ALA A 558 10.37 14.59 -8.43
C ALA A 558 8.84 14.47 -8.29
N GLU A 559 8.07 15.45 -8.80
CA GLU A 559 6.60 15.43 -8.81
C GLU A 559 6.00 14.27 -9.60
N ARG A 560 6.77 13.66 -10.51
CA ARG A 560 6.34 12.53 -11.34
C ARG A 560 6.51 11.18 -10.67
N PHE A 561 7.23 11.12 -9.56
CA PHE A 561 7.43 9.87 -8.82
C PHE A 561 6.34 9.68 -7.76
N GLY A 562 5.91 8.44 -7.57
CA GLY A 562 5.10 8.07 -6.41
C GLY A 562 5.88 8.22 -5.11
N LEU A 563 5.17 8.43 -3.99
CA LEU A 563 5.79 8.71 -2.70
C LEU A 563 6.69 7.55 -2.22
N SER A 564 6.22 6.31 -2.36
CA SER A 564 7.02 5.10 -2.10
C SER A 564 8.32 5.04 -2.92
N ALA A 565 8.29 5.47 -4.19
CA ALA A 565 9.47 5.47 -5.06
C ALA A 565 10.49 6.53 -4.59
N LEU A 566 10.03 7.74 -4.28
CA LEU A 566 10.87 8.80 -3.70
C LEU A 566 11.50 8.37 -2.37
N HIS A 567 10.73 7.68 -1.54
CA HIS A 567 11.19 7.13 -0.28
C HIS A 567 12.32 6.11 -0.46
N GLN A 568 12.13 5.15 -1.37
CA GLN A 568 13.14 4.16 -1.70
C GLN A 568 14.42 4.79 -2.25
N LEU A 569 14.30 5.81 -3.12
CA LEU A 569 15.44 6.57 -3.64
C LEU A 569 16.19 7.30 -2.52
N ARG A 570 15.48 8.02 -1.65
CA ARG A 570 16.07 8.69 -0.48
C ARG A 570 16.84 7.70 0.40
N GLY A 571 16.30 6.49 0.61
CA GLY A 571 16.94 5.44 1.39
C GLY A 571 18.20 4.82 0.77
N ARG A 572 18.57 5.17 -0.47
CA ARG A 572 19.81 4.72 -1.13
C ARG A 572 21.05 5.52 -0.69
N VAL A 573 20.86 6.71 -0.12
CA VAL A 573 21.96 7.52 0.44
C VAL A 573 21.94 7.50 1.97
N GLY A 574 23.04 7.94 2.59
CA GLY A 574 23.17 7.98 4.05
C GLY A 574 23.36 6.58 4.64
N ARG A 575 24.19 5.75 3.99
CA ARG A 575 24.59 4.43 4.48
C ARG A 575 25.94 4.44 5.22
N GLY A 576 26.71 5.52 5.07
CA GLY A 576 27.90 5.81 5.87
C GLY A 576 27.62 6.68 7.11
N PRO A 577 28.66 7.03 7.87
CA PRO A 577 28.57 7.92 9.04
C PRO A 577 28.37 9.41 8.67
N ASP A 578 28.61 9.74 7.41
CA ASP A 578 28.52 11.09 6.87
C ASP A 578 27.06 11.53 6.66
N GLN A 579 26.83 12.84 6.72
CA GLN A 579 25.50 13.40 6.50
C GLN A 579 25.11 13.27 5.04
N ALA A 580 23.98 12.64 4.75
CA ALA A 580 23.43 12.56 3.41
C ALA A 580 22.34 13.60 3.14
N TYR A 581 22.18 13.93 1.86
CA TYR A 581 21.28 14.95 1.36
C TYR A 581 20.46 14.38 0.19
N CYS A 582 19.16 14.66 0.20
CA CYS A 582 18.24 14.31 -0.88
C CYS A 582 17.60 15.58 -1.44
N PHE A 583 17.85 15.87 -2.71
CA PHE A 583 17.32 17.02 -3.42
C PHE A 583 16.20 16.57 -4.36
N LEU A 584 15.00 17.08 -4.13
CA LEU A 584 13.84 16.84 -4.98
C LEU A 584 13.60 18.07 -5.85
N VAL A 585 14.03 17.99 -7.11
CA VAL A 585 13.88 19.08 -8.09
C VAL A 585 12.54 18.92 -8.79
N TYR A 586 11.72 19.98 -8.79
CA TYR A 586 10.36 19.95 -9.34
C TYR A 586 10.11 21.08 -10.35
N THR A 587 9.15 20.85 -11.25
CA THR A 587 8.72 21.81 -12.29
C THR A 587 7.68 22.81 -11.78
N ASP A 588 7.50 23.94 -12.47
CA ASP A 588 6.52 24.95 -12.06
C ASP A 588 5.05 24.48 -12.20
N THR A 589 4.80 23.48 -13.05
CA THR A 589 3.47 22.89 -13.28
C THR A 589 3.20 21.74 -12.30
N LEU A 590 2.84 22.09 -11.07
CA LEU A 590 2.49 21.13 -10.02
C LEU A 590 0.98 20.92 -9.91
N THR A 591 0.53 19.67 -10.07
CA THR A 591 -0.79 19.22 -9.61
C THR A 591 -0.89 19.32 -8.08
N GLU A 592 -2.10 19.49 -7.52
CA GLU A 592 -2.30 19.50 -6.06
C GLU A 592 -1.79 18.21 -5.38
N GLU A 593 -2.03 17.04 -6.00
CA GLU A 593 -1.46 15.77 -5.53
C GLU A 593 0.08 15.80 -5.49
N GLY A 594 0.71 16.28 -6.55
CA GLY A 594 2.18 16.42 -6.64
C GLY A 594 2.74 17.33 -5.53
N LYS A 595 2.06 18.43 -5.20
CA LYS A 595 2.44 19.31 -4.08
C LYS A 595 2.37 18.57 -2.75
N GLN A 596 1.28 17.82 -2.52
CA GLN A 596 1.09 17.08 -1.28
C GLN A 596 2.14 15.98 -1.12
N ARG A 597 2.46 15.22 -2.19
CA ARG A 597 3.53 14.21 -2.19
C ARG A 597 4.90 14.80 -1.81
N LEU A 598 5.29 15.91 -2.44
CA LEU A 598 6.58 16.55 -2.16
C LEU A 598 6.63 17.13 -0.74
N ARG A 599 5.51 17.66 -0.24
CA ARG A 599 5.40 18.17 1.15
C ARG A 599 5.61 17.04 2.16
N VAL A 600 4.94 15.91 1.98
CA VAL A 600 5.08 14.73 2.86
C VAL A 600 6.53 14.24 2.90
N MET A 601 7.22 14.19 1.75
CA MET A 601 8.64 13.80 1.68
C MET A 601 9.61 14.79 2.37
N LEU A 602 9.23 16.06 2.47
CA LEU A 602 9.99 17.11 3.15
C LEU A 602 9.78 17.05 4.67
N GLU A 603 8.52 16.88 5.11
CA GLU A 603 8.12 16.94 6.52
C GLU A 603 8.45 15.66 7.28
N HIS A 604 8.41 14.50 6.61
CA HIS A 604 8.58 13.20 7.25
C HIS A 604 9.82 12.46 6.76
N SER A 605 10.66 12.03 7.71
CA SER A 605 11.74 11.07 7.45
C SER A 605 11.32 9.62 7.73
N ASP A 606 10.20 9.40 8.43
CA ASP A 606 9.73 8.06 8.80
C ASP A 606 8.99 7.39 7.63
N GLY A 607 9.49 6.23 7.20
CA GLY A 607 8.89 5.43 6.13
C GLY A 607 7.46 4.97 6.42
N PHE A 608 7.06 4.81 7.69
CA PHE A 608 5.69 4.44 8.05
C PHE A 608 4.72 5.59 7.80
N ARG A 609 5.06 6.80 8.27
CA ARG A 609 4.27 8.01 8.02
C ARG A 609 4.14 8.32 6.54
N ILE A 610 5.24 8.18 5.81
CA ILE A 610 5.26 8.32 4.35
C ILE A 610 4.30 7.32 3.70
N ALA A 611 4.39 6.04 4.06
CA ALA A 611 3.52 5.04 3.45
C ALA A 611 2.03 5.25 3.80
N GLU A 612 1.71 5.67 5.01
CA GLU A 612 0.36 6.05 5.44
C GLU A 612 -0.21 7.17 4.55
N GLU A 613 0.58 8.22 4.29
CA GLU A 613 0.19 9.33 3.43
C GLU A 613 0.16 8.94 1.94
N ASP A 614 1.07 8.09 1.45
CA ASP A 614 1.02 7.52 0.08
C ASP A 614 -0.31 6.78 -0.14
N LEU A 615 -0.75 6.07 0.90
CA LEU A 615 -2.00 5.31 0.91
C LEU A 615 -3.23 6.20 0.81
N LYS A 616 -3.29 7.23 1.66
CA LYS A 616 -4.37 8.22 1.64
C LYS A 616 -4.45 8.94 0.29
N LEU A 617 -3.28 9.22 -0.32
CA LEU A 617 -3.18 9.88 -1.61
C LEU A 617 -3.58 9.01 -2.80
N ARG A 618 -3.26 7.71 -2.79
CA ARG A 618 -3.60 6.79 -3.89
C ARG A 618 -5.00 6.20 -3.79
N GLY A 619 -5.56 6.15 -2.59
CA GLY A 619 -6.74 5.35 -2.29
C GLY A 619 -6.44 3.84 -2.25
N PRO A 620 -7.38 3.02 -1.75
CA PRO A 620 -7.18 1.62 -1.40
C PRO A 620 -6.88 0.69 -2.60
N GLY A 621 -7.26 1.06 -3.83
CA GLY A 621 -7.26 0.17 -5.00
C GLY A 621 -5.88 -0.29 -5.51
N GLN A 622 -4.77 0.32 -5.08
CA GLN A 622 -3.43 0.05 -5.62
C GLN A 622 -2.46 -0.67 -4.66
N ILE A 623 -2.88 -0.99 -3.43
CA ILE A 623 -1.99 -1.39 -2.33
C ILE A 623 -1.34 -2.77 -2.56
N ALA A 624 -1.98 -3.64 -3.34
CA ALA A 624 -1.45 -4.95 -3.65
C ALA A 624 -2.15 -5.60 -4.86
N GLY A 625 -1.95 -5.08 -6.08
CA GLY A 625 -2.51 -5.75 -7.28
C GLY A 625 -4.03 -5.97 -7.24
N ILE A 626 -4.75 -5.18 -6.46
CA ILE A 626 -6.18 -5.35 -6.16
C ILE A 626 -7.04 -5.16 -7.42
N GLU A 627 -6.52 -4.43 -8.43
CA GLU A 627 -7.14 -4.37 -9.76
C GLU A 627 -7.23 -5.73 -10.47
N GLN A 628 -6.36 -6.72 -10.16
CA GLN A 628 -6.41 -8.04 -10.78
C GLN A 628 -7.20 -9.09 -9.96
N SER A 629 -7.40 -8.88 -8.66
CA SER A 629 -7.98 -9.89 -7.78
C SER A 629 -9.44 -9.67 -7.38
N GLY A 630 -10.04 -8.49 -7.62
CA GLY A 630 -11.46 -8.25 -7.30
C GLY A 630 -11.82 -8.49 -5.82
N TYR A 631 -10.82 -8.47 -4.94
CA TYR A 631 -10.80 -9.27 -3.72
C TYR A 631 -11.53 -8.68 -2.52
N LEU A 632 -11.83 -7.38 -2.55
CA LEU A 632 -12.38 -6.61 -1.43
C LEU A 632 -13.29 -5.49 -1.94
N SER A 633 -14.47 -5.83 -2.47
CA SER A 633 -15.50 -4.83 -2.76
C SER A 633 -16.27 -4.48 -1.49
N LEU A 634 -15.64 -3.73 -0.58
CA LEU A 634 -16.36 -3.08 0.52
C LEU A 634 -17.31 -2.05 -0.09
N GLY A 635 -18.55 -2.00 0.41
CA GLY A 635 -19.58 -1.13 -0.15
C GLY A 635 -19.37 0.32 0.25
N LEU A 636 -19.02 0.55 1.53
CA LEU A 636 -18.82 1.89 2.09
C LEU A 636 -17.51 2.04 2.84
N ALA A 637 -17.02 0.97 3.49
CA ALA A 637 -15.80 1.01 4.27
C ALA A 637 -14.55 1.11 3.39
N ASP A 638 -13.59 1.91 3.85
CA ASP A 638 -12.26 1.97 3.27
C ASP A 638 -11.24 1.58 4.36
N PRO A 639 -10.58 0.41 4.28
CA PRO A 639 -9.64 -0.06 5.31
C PRO A 639 -8.48 0.90 5.57
N VAL A 640 -8.21 1.82 4.64
CA VAL A 640 -7.17 2.84 4.74
C VAL A 640 -7.68 4.07 5.47
N GLN A 641 -8.83 4.61 5.06
CA GLN A 641 -9.40 5.81 5.66
C GLN A 641 -10.00 5.52 7.03
N ASP A 642 -10.53 4.31 7.22
CA ASP A 642 -11.21 3.84 8.43
C ASP A 642 -10.29 2.96 9.29
N ALA A 643 -8.97 3.21 9.27
CA ALA A 643 -7.97 2.40 9.97
C ALA A 643 -8.22 2.26 11.48
N ASP A 644 -8.67 3.32 12.14
CA ASP A 644 -9.01 3.31 13.58
C ASP A 644 -10.22 2.38 13.85
N LEU A 645 -11.21 2.40 12.96
CA LEU A 645 -12.40 1.54 13.06
C LEU A 645 -12.03 0.08 12.78
N LEU A 646 -11.17 -0.15 11.79
CA LEU A 646 -10.64 -1.45 11.44
C LEU A 646 -9.90 -2.11 12.62
N GLU A 647 -9.11 -1.35 13.37
CA GLU A 647 -8.41 -1.87 14.56
C GLU A 647 -9.40 -2.35 15.64
N VAL A 648 -10.46 -1.56 15.90
CA VAL A 648 -11.52 -1.93 16.84
C VAL A 648 -12.26 -3.19 16.38
N CYS A 649 -12.66 -3.23 15.10
CA CYS A 649 -13.31 -4.39 14.49
C CYS A 649 -12.45 -5.65 14.60
N ARG A 650 -11.13 -5.52 14.38
CA ARG A 650 -10.18 -6.63 14.51
C ARG A 650 -10.13 -7.16 15.94
N GLN A 651 -10.00 -6.28 16.93
CA GLN A 651 -9.96 -6.70 18.33
C GLN A 651 -11.23 -7.48 18.71
N ASP A 652 -12.40 -6.99 18.32
CA ASP A 652 -13.67 -7.68 18.59
C ASP A 652 -13.75 -9.03 17.88
N ALA A 653 -13.34 -9.11 16.61
CA ALA A 653 -13.35 -10.35 15.84
C ALA A 653 -12.40 -11.40 16.45
N PHE A 654 -11.19 -11.02 16.83
CA PHE A 654 -10.21 -11.94 17.43
C PHE A 654 -10.62 -12.41 18.82
N VAL A 655 -11.21 -11.55 19.66
CA VAL A 655 -11.76 -11.98 20.96
C VAL A 655 -12.83 -13.05 20.78
N ILE A 656 -13.75 -12.87 19.82
CA ILE A 656 -14.78 -13.86 19.51
C ILE A 656 -14.15 -15.18 19.03
N LEU A 657 -13.15 -15.11 18.16
CA LEU A 657 -12.50 -16.29 17.61
C LEU A 657 -11.60 -17.04 18.61
N GLU A 658 -10.99 -16.33 19.57
CA GLU A 658 -10.22 -16.96 20.65
C GLU A 658 -11.15 -17.68 21.65
N GLU A 659 -12.30 -17.09 21.96
CA GLU A 659 -13.27 -17.68 22.88
C GLU A 659 -14.13 -18.79 22.26
N ASP A 660 -14.45 -18.67 20.97
CA ASP A 660 -15.36 -19.56 20.25
C ASP A 660 -14.99 -19.66 18.76
N PRO A 661 -13.88 -20.37 18.43
CA PRO A 661 -13.39 -20.52 17.06
C PRO A 661 -14.45 -21.04 16.07
N GLY A 662 -15.35 -21.90 16.55
CA GLY A 662 -16.41 -22.52 15.77
C GLY A 662 -17.71 -21.72 15.69
N LEU A 663 -17.80 -20.56 16.37
CA LEU A 663 -19.02 -19.75 16.50
C LEU A 663 -20.23 -20.60 16.95
N LEU A 664 -20.02 -21.45 17.97
CA LEU A 664 -21.00 -22.40 18.50
C LEU A 664 -21.82 -21.84 19.67
N LYS A 665 -21.36 -20.77 20.33
CA LYS A 665 -22.08 -20.14 21.44
C LYS A 665 -23.39 -19.50 20.95
N PRO A 666 -24.46 -19.49 21.79
CA PRO A 666 -25.75 -18.89 21.43
C PRO A 666 -25.65 -17.44 20.95
N GLU A 667 -24.75 -16.66 21.56
CA GLU A 667 -24.52 -15.24 21.25
C GLU A 667 -23.91 -15.03 19.85
N HIS A 668 -23.27 -16.05 19.26
CA HIS A 668 -22.59 -15.98 17.96
C HIS A 668 -23.39 -16.65 16.83
N ILE A 669 -24.58 -17.18 17.12
CA ILE A 669 -25.43 -17.86 16.13
C ILE A 669 -25.73 -16.95 14.94
N VAL A 670 -26.02 -15.67 15.19
CA VAL A 670 -26.33 -14.69 14.13
C VAL A 670 -25.14 -14.53 13.19
N ILE A 671 -23.94 -14.33 13.75
CA ILE A 671 -22.69 -14.21 12.98
C ILE A 671 -22.49 -15.46 12.12
N ARG A 672 -22.65 -16.65 12.71
CA ARG A 672 -22.52 -17.91 11.99
C ARG A 672 -23.52 -18.05 10.85
N GLN A 673 -24.79 -17.71 11.08
CA GLN A 673 -25.82 -17.77 10.05
C GLN A 673 -25.55 -16.82 8.89
N VAL A 674 -25.04 -15.61 9.17
CA VAL A 674 -24.63 -14.65 8.13
C VAL A 674 -23.51 -15.25 7.28
N LEU A 675 -22.46 -15.80 7.91
CA LEU A 675 -21.36 -16.43 7.19
C LEU A 675 -21.78 -17.67 6.37
N GLU A 676 -22.75 -18.46 6.85
CA GLU A 676 -23.23 -19.67 6.15
C GLU A 676 -24.18 -19.34 4.99
N ARG A 677 -25.06 -18.35 5.14
CA ARG A 677 -26.15 -18.07 4.18
C ARG A 677 -25.86 -16.93 3.22
N ALA A 678 -25.10 -15.94 3.66
CA ALA A 678 -24.91 -14.69 2.95
C ALA A 678 -23.56 -14.06 3.29
N ALA A 679 -22.46 -14.82 3.13
CA ALA A 679 -21.12 -14.33 3.39
C ALA A 679 -20.85 -13.04 2.58
N PRO A 680 -20.61 -11.89 3.25
CA PRO A 680 -20.42 -10.61 2.56
C PRO A 680 -19.21 -10.61 1.62
N PHE A 681 -18.26 -11.53 1.82
CA PHE A 681 -17.04 -11.68 1.02
C PHE A 681 -16.85 -13.12 0.52
N SER A 682 -17.86 -13.67 -0.16
CA SER A 682 -17.82 -15.05 -0.70
C SER A 682 -16.71 -15.30 -1.75
N GLN A 683 -16.16 -14.25 -2.35
CA GLN A 683 -15.14 -14.30 -3.40
C GLN A 683 -13.69 -14.10 -2.94
N VAL A 684 -13.39 -14.15 -1.64
CA VAL A 684 -11.99 -14.11 -1.17
C VAL A 684 -11.30 -15.44 -1.56
N VAL A 685 -10.96 -15.62 -2.85
CA VAL A 685 -10.37 -16.81 -3.49
C VAL A 685 -8.83 -16.78 -3.53
N LEU A 686 -8.19 -17.59 -2.68
CA LEU A 686 -6.79 -18.10 -2.77
C LEU A 686 -5.66 -17.10 -3.11
#